data_AF-A0AB36PZ07-F1
#
_entry.id   AF-A0AB36PZ07-F1
#
_cell.length_a   1.000
_cell.length_b   1.000
_cell.length_c   1.000
_cell.angle_alpha   90.00
_cell.angle_beta   90.00
_cell.angle_gamma   90.00
#
_symmetry.space_group_name_H-M   'P 1'
#
loop_
_entity.id
_entity.type
_entity.pdbx_description
1 polymer ?
#
loop_
_entity_poly.entity_id
_entity_poly.type
_entity_poly.pdbx_seq_one_letter_code
_entity_poly.pdbx_strand_id
1 'polypeptide(L)'
;MPNLANQDFTQFKREQQTAPAWFRILRGGRMTKWKGKVASYAPHVAPAIGWAFSRTLQLSLISLVMAGTAAASDRYWDSNGTAVGRGGSGAWNTSNAFWSPSGDGVSGPYSAWNNAAFDTAIFGGTAGTVTLGSPITVGAMTFETTGYILSGNTLTLGTATPTITTSSGTTTINSVLAGTNGLTKAGDGILSLTGANTFSGNIIVTGGTLSVNSSAALGAAANEISLANGAGLNSSGSLAGRSVTLTGGQAAIGGAGVGDAHFTGAGGLRASSSVTLSDDSNDYTGQTSLSSGGTLFFSSIGNLGEVSALGAPVDEAAGTISLVVGSSASASATYTGSGASSNRNWQLSSRFYANSTISNRGSGTLTLTGNIFNNHTNSSLSARNINFDAGTADIELLGTISSNNNGVGVVFGGTAGRAIKVSGDNTFGGAAIIQNITVQVGSLKNTGDPSALGTGTGAAGAISINSGILSYLGAGDSSDRNFTAQNNAILANDGTGALTLSGDVALTGTLTLGGSFAGTNTLAGTVSGTGNLRVDGAGSWILSSANTFTGDVGVNSGTLVVGNMQALGTTPKAATVNGGTLDLGAFDTTLSSLSGTGGNVNLGGATLTVKGSTSTDFAGSMTGSGNLLKQGTSTDPHRRQQLHRRYHHQWRRDFA
;
A
#
# COMPACT_ATOMS: atom_id res chain seq x y z
N MET A 1 29.43 1.63 45.86
CA MET A 1 30.50 1.92 46.85
C MET A 1 30.69 0.67 47.69
N PRO A 2 31.92 0.26 48.07
CA PRO A 2 33.20 0.99 48.07
C PRO A 2 34.16 0.47 46.98
N ASN A 3 35.38 0.98 46.74
CA ASN A 3 36.00 2.30 46.79
C ASN A 3 37.43 2.10 46.22
N LEU A 4 37.84 2.87 45.20
CA LEU A 4 39.22 3.36 44.91
C LEU A 4 40.35 2.32 44.66
N ALA A 5 41.36 2.51 43.79
CA ALA A 5 41.85 3.64 42.99
C ALA A 5 42.96 3.17 42.01
N ASN A 6 43.19 3.99 40.97
CA ASN A 6 44.47 4.33 40.30
C ASN A 6 45.27 3.19 39.63
N GLN A 7 46.00 3.32 38.54
CA GLN A 7 46.49 4.36 37.61
C GLN A 7 47.12 3.51 36.45
N ASP A 8 47.36 3.90 35.19
CA ASP A 8 47.97 5.11 34.68
C ASP A 8 47.92 5.11 33.15
N PHE A 9 47.90 6.30 32.58
CA PHE A 9 48.07 6.59 31.16
C PHE A 9 49.57 6.69 30.83
N THR A 10 50.00 6.08 29.72
CA THR A 10 51.20 6.42 28.90
C THR A 10 51.20 5.44 27.71
N GLN A 11 51.55 5.74 26.46
CA GLN A 11 52.32 6.82 25.88
C GLN A 11 52.06 6.82 24.36
N PHE A 12 51.86 7.99 23.78
CA PHE A 12 51.93 8.23 22.34
C PHE A 12 53.37 7.99 21.85
N LYS A 13 53.55 7.21 20.78
CA LYS A 13 54.74 7.27 19.91
C LYS A 13 54.31 7.28 18.44
N ARG A 14 54.71 8.35 17.74
CA ARG A 14 54.81 8.43 16.28
C ARG A 14 55.96 7.54 15.83
N GLU A 15 55.87 6.94 14.65
CA GLU A 15 56.69 7.32 13.48
C GLU A 15 56.51 6.39 12.26
N GLN A 16 56.30 7.06 11.13
CA GLN A 16 56.85 6.81 9.78
C GLN A 16 56.48 5.57 8.95
N GLN A 17 55.70 5.87 7.90
CA GLN A 17 55.90 5.53 6.48
C GLN A 17 57.02 4.53 6.13
N THR A 18 56.66 3.43 5.46
CA THR A 18 57.31 2.96 4.22
C THR A 18 56.40 1.95 3.49
N ALA A 19 56.11 2.21 2.21
CA ALA A 19 55.70 1.27 1.17
C ALA A 19 56.77 1.38 0.04
N PRO A 20 56.89 0.48 -0.97
CA PRO A 20 55.94 -0.55 -1.42
C PRO A 20 56.57 -1.91 -1.81
N ALA A 21 55.74 -2.93 -2.05
CA ALA A 21 56.15 -4.17 -2.72
C ALA A 21 55.24 -4.52 -3.92
N TRP A 22 55.84 -4.39 -5.09
CA TRP A 22 55.64 -5.01 -6.40
C TRP A 22 54.85 -6.34 -6.46
N PHE A 23 53.91 -6.44 -7.42
CA PHE A 23 53.51 -7.72 -8.04
C PHE A 23 53.54 -7.59 -9.57
N ARG A 24 54.40 -8.40 -10.18
CA ARG A 24 54.49 -8.70 -11.62
C ARG A 24 53.46 -9.78 -11.96
N ILE A 25 52.63 -9.58 -12.99
CA ILE A 25 51.94 -10.66 -13.71
C ILE A 25 52.14 -10.50 -15.22
N LEU A 26 52.34 -11.65 -15.87
CA LEU A 26 52.93 -11.88 -17.19
C LEU A 26 52.14 -11.32 -18.39
N ARG A 27 52.90 -11.05 -19.47
CA ARG A 27 52.41 -10.92 -20.86
C ARG A 27 52.38 -12.27 -21.58
N GLY A 28 51.40 -12.40 -22.49
CA GLY A 28 51.39 -13.27 -23.67
C GLY A 28 50.47 -14.50 -23.52
N GLY A 29 49.53 -14.82 -24.41
CA GLY A 29 49.09 -14.26 -25.68
C GLY A 29 48.20 -15.30 -26.38
N ARG A 30 47.27 -14.88 -27.25
CA ARG A 30 46.94 -15.51 -28.56
C ARG A 30 45.74 -14.84 -29.21
N MET A 31 46.00 -14.21 -30.35
CA MET A 31 45.05 -13.75 -31.35
C MET A 31 44.47 -14.94 -32.12
N THR A 32 43.17 -14.90 -32.41
CA THR A 32 42.57 -15.55 -33.59
C THR A 32 42.14 -14.48 -34.59
N LYS A 33 42.48 -14.74 -35.86
CA LYS A 33 42.41 -13.84 -37.02
C LYS A 33 40.98 -13.75 -37.57
N TRP A 34 40.61 -12.57 -38.06
CA TRP A 34 39.75 -12.43 -39.24
C TRP A 34 40.34 -11.36 -40.18
N LYS A 35 40.43 -11.69 -41.47
CA LYS A 35 41.02 -10.90 -42.57
C LYS A 35 39.92 -10.57 -43.60
N GLY A 36 39.98 -9.36 -44.17
CA GLY A 36 39.29 -8.93 -45.40
C GLY A 36 38.84 -7.45 -45.33
N LYS A 37 39.67 -6.39 -45.54
CA LYS A 37 40.19 -5.80 -46.81
C LYS A 37 39.05 -5.40 -47.78
N VAL A 38 38.93 -4.21 -48.42
CA VAL A 38 39.73 -2.98 -48.70
C VAL A 38 38.71 -1.90 -49.19
N ALA A 39 38.86 -0.58 -49.02
CA ALA A 39 39.55 0.41 -49.89
C ALA A 39 39.09 1.83 -49.45
N SER A 40 39.81 2.96 -49.51
CA SER A 40 41.14 3.35 -50.02
C SER A 40 41.46 4.82 -49.62
N TYR A 41 42.73 5.09 -49.24
CA TYR A 41 43.62 6.26 -49.54
C TYR A 41 43.05 7.70 -49.65
N ALA A 42 43.66 8.80 -49.15
CA ALA A 42 45.04 9.13 -48.73
C ALA A 42 45.09 10.44 -47.88
N PRO A 43 46.15 10.73 -47.09
CA PRO A 43 46.43 12.05 -46.52
C PRO A 43 47.66 12.72 -47.18
N HIS A 44 47.63 14.05 -47.35
CA HIS A 44 48.78 14.86 -47.76
C HIS A 44 49.04 16.01 -46.77
N VAL A 45 50.16 15.87 -46.06
CA VAL A 45 51.25 16.83 -45.71
C VAL A 45 50.93 18.31 -45.36
N ALA A 46 51.49 18.73 -44.22
CA ALA A 46 51.68 20.03 -43.55
C ALA A 46 52.27 21.18 -44.44
N PRO A 47 52.50 22.47 -43.99
CA PRO A 47 52.72 22.94 -42.62
C PRO A 47 52.25 24.38 -42.22
N ALA A 48 52.57 24.71 -40.96
CA ALA A 48 52.38 25.97 -40.26
C ALA A 48 53.27 27.14 -40.77
N ILE A 49 52.73 28.36 -40.67
CA ILE A 49 53.47 29.62 -40.69
C ILE A 49 52.94 30.45 -39.51
N GLY A 50 53.79 30.70 -38.51
CA GLY A 50 53.52 31.68 -37.46
C GLY A 50 54.26 32.99 -37.72
N TRP A 51 53.73 34.13 -37.29
CA TRP A 51 54.50 35.34 -36.97
C TRP A 51 53.76 36.21 -35.93
N ALA A 52 54.44 36.39 -34.80
CA ALA A 52 54.64 37.57 -33.95
C ALA A 52 53.51 38.58 -33.59
N PHE A 53 53.47 38.85 -32.28
CA PHE A 53 52.92 40.04 -31.62
C PHE A 53 53.55 41.36 -32.13
N SER A 54 52.75 42.43 -32.19
CA SER A 54 53.18 43.76 -31.74
C SER A 54 52.00 44.60 -31.28
N ARG A 55 52.14 45.19 -30.09
CA ARG A 55 51.21 46.15 -29.47
C ARG A 55 51.44 47.54 -30.06
N THR A 56 50.37 48.26 -30.37
CA THR A 56 50.31 49.72 -30.22
C THR A 56 48.91 50.13 -29.77
N LEU A 57 48.89 50.83 -28.63
CA LEU A 57 47.73 51.49 -28.04
C LEU A 57 47.48 52.78 -28.83
N GLN A 58 46.29 52.97 -29.40
CA GLN A 58 45.86 54.28 -29.89
C GLN A 58 44.43 54.55 -29.41
N LEU A 59 44.34 55.42 -28.40
CA LEU A 59 43.11 56.04 -27.94
C LEU A 59 42.55 56.91 -29.07
N SER A 60 41.38 56.55 -29.59
CA SER A 60 40.50 57.50 -30.27
C SER A 60 39.06 57.19 -29.87
N LEU A 61 38.47 58.15 -29.14
CA LEU A 61 37.06 58.18 -28.76
C LEU A 61 36.21 58.31 -30.03
N ILE A 62 35.39 57.30 -30.33
CA ILE A 62 34.19 57.48 -31.15
C ILE A 62 33.02 56.99 -30.30
N SER A 63 32.32 57.96 -29.71
CA SER A 63 31.00 57.78 -29.12
C SER A 63 30.00 57.50 -30.25
N LEU A 64 29.86 56.23 -30.62
CA LEU A 64 28.66 55.76 -31.29
C LEU A 64 27.72 55.28 -30.17
N VAL A 65 26.58 55.97 -30.05
CA VAL A 65 25.47 55.56 -29.19
C VAL A 65 24.99 54.20 -29.66
N MET A 66 25.62 53.15 -29.13
CA MET A 66 24.92 51.91 -28.88
C MET A 66 23.88 52.29 -27.84
N ALA A 67 22.61 52.39 -28.25
CA ALA A 67 21.53 52.19 -27.31
C ALA A 67 21.78 50.79 -26.73
N GLY A 68 22.54 50.73 -25.63
CA GLY A 68 22.70 49.50 -24.87
C GLY A 68 21.28 49.04 -24.59
N THR A 69 20.97 47.80 -24.97
CA THR A 69 19.82 47.12 -24.40
C THR A 69 19.90 47.34 -22.90
N ALA A 70 18.99 48.14 -22.35
CA ALA A 70 18.97 48.41 -20.92
C ALA A 70 19.02 47.06 -20.21
N ALA A 71 20.04 46.86 -19.38
CA ALA A 71 20.14 45.62 -18.62
C ALA A 71 18.89 45.52 -17.75
N ALA A 72 18.23 44.36 -17.80
CA ALA A 72 17.10 44.06 -16.93
C ALA A 72 17.49 44.38 -15.48
N SER A 73 16.68 45.19 -14.82
CA SER A 73 16.92 45.65 -13.46
C SER A 73 15.84 45.14 -12.51
N ASP A 74 16.19 45.00 -11.24
CA ASP A 74 15.23 44.67 -10.20
C ASP A 74 14.39 45.90 -9.83
N ARG A 75 13.06 45.72 -9.82
CA ARG A 75 12.09 46.77 -9.51
C ARG A 75 11.16 46.31 -8.42
N TYR A 76 10.99 47.14 -7.40
CA TYR A 76 10.27 46.79 -6.19
C TYR A 76 8.88 47.42 -6.19
N TRP A 77 7.84 46.58 -6.17
CA TRP A 77 6.43 47.01 -6.15
C TRP A 77 6.11 47.75 -4.86
N ASP A 78 5.58 48.95 -5.01
CA ASP A 78 5.17 49.77 -3.89
C ASP A 78 4.05 50.74 -4.27
N SER A 79 2.84 50.38 -3.85
CA SER A 79 1.61 51.11 -4.18
C SER A 79 1.45 52.41 -3.39
N ASN A 80 2.26 52.63 -2.35
CA ASN A 80 2.18 53.84 -1.53
C ASN A 80 3.08 54.98 -2.05
N GLY A 81 3.92 54.72 -3.07
CA GLY A 81 4.90 55.67 -3.58
C GLY A 81 6.09 55.83 -2.63
N THR A 82 6.53 57.06 -2.34
CA THR A 82 7.68 57.31 -1.46
C THR A 82 7.35 57.25 0.04
N ALA A 83 6.17 56.73 0.42
CA ALA A 83 5.76 56.62 1.81
C ALA A 83 6.44 55.41 2.47
N VAL A 84 6.57 55.42 3.79
CA VAL A 84 7.27 54.33 4.50
C VAL A 84 6.54 53.00 4.32
N GLY A 85 7.30 51.99 3.90
CA GLY A 85 6.84 50.62 3.74
C GLY A 85 6.68 50.25 2.27
N ARG A 86 6.63 48.96 1.96
CA ARG A 86 6.55 48.46 0.58
C ARG A 86 5.33 47.57 0.38
N GLY A 87 4.85 47.49 -0.86
CA GLY A 87 3.83 46.55 -1.30
C GLY A 87 2.44 47.18 -1.40
N GLY A 88 1.42 46.38 -1.11
CA GLY A 88 0.02 46.79 -1.07
C GLY A 88 -0.75 46.55 -2.36
N SER A 89 -2.04 46.89 -2.33
CA SER A 89 -2.93 46.77 -3.48
C SER A 89 -2.85 48.01 -4.36
N GLY A 90 -2.84 47.84 -5.68
CA GLY A 90 -2.73 48.97 -6.60
C GLY A 90 -2.75 48.58 -8.08
N ALA A 91 -2.75 49.60 -8.94
CA ALA A 91 -2.77 49.41 -10.38
C ALA A 91 -1.34 49.34 -10.96
N TRP A 92 -0.98 48.19 -11.54
CA TRP A 92 0.24 48.04 -12.33
C TRP A 92 -0.03 48.46 -13.77
N ASN A 93 0.57 49.58 -14.18
CA ASN A 93 0.50 50.10 -15.54
C ASN A 93 1.84 50.77 -15.90
N THR A 94 1.92 51.32 -17.12
CA THR A 94 3.11 51.99 -17.65
C THR A 94 3.11 53.50 -17.43
N SER A 95 2.27 54.02 -16.53
CA SER A 95 2.14 55.47 -16.26
C SER A 95 2.36 55.86 -14.80
N ASN A 96 1.94 55.02 -13.85
CA ASN A 96 2.06 55.26 -12.42
C ASN A 96 3.45 54.93 -11.90
N ALA A 97 4.05 55.85 -11.13
CA ALA A 97 5.36 55.67 -10.51
C ALA A 97 5.29 54.86 -9.21
N PHE A 98 5.06 53.54 -9.33
CA PHE A 98 4.97 52.59 -8.20
C PHE A 98 6.10 51.56 -8.15
N TRP A 99 7.16 51.76 -8.94
CA TRP A 99 8.31 50.86 -8.98
C TRP A 99 9.56 51.57 -8.44
N SER A 100 9.97 51.17 -7.24
CA SER A 100 11.21 51.63 -6.61
C SER A 100 12.44 50.91 -7.19
N PRO A 101 13.60 51.59 -7.29
CA PRO A 101 14.87 50.96 -7.61
C PRO A 101 15.49 50.16 -6.44
N SER A 102 14.93 50.24 -5.23
CA SER A 102 15.46 49.60 -4.02
C SER A 102 14.37 48.87 -3.22
N GLY A 103 14.78 47.84 -2.46
CA GLY A 103 13.88 47.06 -1.61
C GLY A 103 13.56 47.67 -0.25
N ASP A 104 14.02 48.90 0.03
CA ASP A 104 13.90 49.56 1.34
C ASP A 104 12.54 50.22 1.59
N GLY A 105 11.69 50.33 0.56
CA GLY A 105 10.34 50.90 0.65
C GLY A 105 10.32 52.40 0.94
N VAL A 106 11.40 53.12 0.59
CA VAL A 106 11.46 54.60 0.71
C VAL A 106 12.27 55.22 -0.43
N SER A 107 13.42 54.61 -0.82
CA SER A 107 14.34 55.27 -1.75
C SER A 107 13.79 55.30 -3.18
N GLY A 108 13.91 56.47 -3.81
CA GLY A 108 13.51 56.74 -5.20
C GLY A 108 14.69 57.14 -6.09
N PRO A 109 14.44 57.67 -7.30
CA PRO A 109 13.12 58.01 -7.83
C PRO A 109 12.31 56.77 -8.21
N TYR A 110 11.02 56.79 -7.88
CA TYR A 110 10.08 55.76 -8.33
C TYR A 110 9.78 56.00 -9.80
N SER A 111 9.49 54.91 -10.51
CA SER A 111 9.32 54.91 -11.96
C SER A 111 8.07 54.14 -12.36
N ALA A 112 7.55 54.47 -13.54
CA ALA A 112 6.54 53.65 -14.18
C ALA A 112 7.16 52.38 -14.75
N TRP A 113 6.35 51.33 -14.90
CA TRP A 113 6.83 50.06 -15.47
C TRP A 113 7.24 50.23 -16.94
N ASN A 114 8.39 49.67 -17.31
CA ASN A 114 8.90 49.69 -18.69
C ASN A 114 8.80 48.30 -19.33
N ASN A 115 7.83 48.13 -20.23
CA ASN A 115 7.63 46.88 -20.96
C ASN A 115 8.81 46.50 -21.88
N ALA A 116 9.69 47.43 -22.26
CA ALA A 116 10.81 47.17 -23.16
C ALA A 116 12.09 46.73 -22.45
N ALA A 117 12.19 46.90 -21.13
CA ALA A 117 13.42 46.62 -20.38
C ALA A 117 13.55 45.17 -19.92
N PHE A 118 12.45 44.39 -19.95
CA PHE A 118 12.38 43.05 -19.37
C PHE A 118 12.87 43.03 -17.91
N ASP A 119 12.51 44.04 -17.14
CA ASP A 119 12.85 44.16 -15.71
C ASP A 119 12.26 43.03 -14.87
N THR A 120 12.86 42.77 -13.70
CA THR A 120 12.35 41.84 -12.69
C THR A 120 11.36 42.57 -11.77
N ALA A 121 10.11 42.13 -11.71
CA ALA A 121 9.12 42.66 -10.78
C ALA A 121 9.18 41.93 -9.44
N ILE A 122 9.57 42.63 -8.38
CA ILE A 122 9.67 42.08 -7.04
C ILE A 122 8.50 42.59 -6.19
N PHE A 123 7.78 41.67 -5.55
CA PHE A 123 6.65 41.91 -4.65
C PHE A 123 7.02 41.43 -3.23
N GLY A 124 6.98 42.35 -2.26
CA GLY A 124 7.32 42.08 -0.86
C GLY A 124 6.55 43.02 0.05
N GLY A 125 6.87 43.04 1.34
CA GLY A 125 6.14 43.88 2.31
C GLY A 125 4.68 43.45 2.45
N THR A 126 3.76 44.42 2.53
CA THR A 126 2.33 44.13 2.71
C THR A 126 1.75 43.51 1.44
N ALA A 127 1.24 42.28 1.50
CA ALA A 127 0.60 41.65 0.35
C ALA A 127 -0.71 42.36 -0.06
N GLY A 128 -1.10 42.24 -1.32
CA GLY A 128 -2.33 42.84 -1.83
C GLY A 128 -2.71 42.36 -3.23
N THR A 129 -3.80 42.93 -3.75
CA THR A 129 -4.23 42.70 -5.13
C THR A 129 -3.56 43.72 -6.05
N VAL A 130 -2.76 43.23 -7.00
CA VAL A 130 -2.11 44.03 -8.03
C VAL A 130 -2.90 43.87 -9.33
N THR A 131 -3.59 44.93 -9.74
CA THR A 131 -4.42 44.92 -10.94
C THR A 131 -3.64 45.47 -12.12
N LEU A 132 -3.41 44.66 -13.15
CA LEU A 132 -2.79 45.08 -14.40
C LEU A 132 -3.75 45.99 -15.16
N GLY A 133 -3.50 47.30 -15.09
CA GLY A 133 -4.31 48.35 -15.74
C GLY A 133 -4.06 48.47 -17.24
N SER A 134 -3.00 47.87 -17.75
CA SER A 134 -2.64 47.76 -19.17
C SER A 134 -1.92 46.41 -19.39
N PRO A 135 -1.72 45.96 -20.63
CA PRO A 135 -0.81 44.84 -20.90
C PRO A 135 0.60 45.11 -20.35
N ILE A 136 1.15 44.14 -19.61
CA ILE A 136 2.46 44.23 -18.97
C ILE A 136 3.38 43.15 -19.55
N THR A 137 4.64 43.50 -19.81
CA THR A 137 5.70 42.56 -20.16
C THR A 137 6.77 42.57 -19.07
N VAL A 138 7.15 41.39 -18.58
CA VAL A 138 8.15 41.20 -17.52
C VAL A 138 9.29 40.31 -18.00
N GLY A 139 10.47 40.49 -17.41
CA GLY A 139 11.55 39.52 -17.58
C GLY A 139 11.52 38.41 -16.55
N ALA A 140 11.28 38.75 -15.29
CA ALA A 140 11.10 37.81 -14.19
C ALA A 140 10.18 38.42 -13.12
N MET A 141 9.71 37.59 -12.19
CA MET A 141 8.95 38.04 -11.03
C MET A 141 9.41 37.32 -9.77
N THR A 142 9.44 38.03 -8.64
CA THR A 142 9.78 37.46 -7.33
C THR A 142 8.75 37.88 -6.30
N PHE A 143 8.14 36.92 -5.61
CA PHE A 143 7.19 37.13 -4.52
C PHE A 143 7.83 36.70 -3.21
N GLU A 144 8.23 37.68 -2.41
CA GLU A 144 8.90 37.49 -1.12
C GLU A 144 7.90 37.23 0.01
N THR A 145 6.63 37.62 -0.18
CA THR A 145 5.56 37.52 0.82
C THR A 145 4.33 36.80 0.25
N THR A 146 3.71 35.96 1.06
CA THR A 146 2.49 35.21 0.69
C THR A 146 1.27 36.12 0.55
N GLY A 147 0.34 35.75 -0.33
CA GLY A 147 -0.99 36.38 -0.41
C GLY A 147 -1.17 37.40 -1.53
N TYR A 148 -0.16 37.62 -2.38
CA TYR A 148 -0.32 38.46 -3.56
C TYR A 148 -1.28 37.82 -4.58
N ILE A 149 -2.16 38.66 -5.15
CA ILE A 149 -3.09 38.28 -6.21
C ILE A 149 -2.88 39.23 -7.39
N LEU A 150 -2.49 38.70 -8.55
CA LEU A 150 -2.41 39.46 -9.80
C LEU A 150 -3.66 39.23 -10.62
N SER A 151 -4.26 40.29 -11.13
CA SER A 151 -5.48 40.21 -11.95
C SER A 151 -5.56 41.35 -12.98
N GLY A 152 -6.52 41.30 -13.90
CA GLY A 152 -6.71 42.33 -14.93
C GLY A 152 -6.17 41.90 -16.29
N ASN A 153 -5.42 42.79 -16.95
CA ASN A 153 -4.92 42.59 -18.31
C ASN A 153 -3.87 41.45 -18.42
N THR A 154 -3.47 41.18 -19.67
CA THR A 154 -2.44 40.18 -20.02
C THR A 154 -1.08 40.50 -19.42
N LEU A 155 -0.44 39.47 -18.88
CA LEU A 155 0.93 39.49 -18.39
C LEU A 155 1.81 38.64 -19.32
N THR A 156 2.73 39.28 -20.03
CA THR A 156 3.60 38.63 -21.02
C THR A 156 4.97 38.33 -20.42
N LEU A 157 5.41 37.08 -20.54
CA LEU A 157 6.72 36.60 -20.11
C LEU A 157 7.72 36.73 -21.27
N GLY A 158 8.65 37.68 -21.15
CA GLY A 158 9.42 38.19 -22.30
C GLY A 158 10.86 37.72 -22.46
N THR A 159 11.53 37.29 -21.38
CA THR A 159 12.94 36.82 -21.46
C THR A 159 13.03 35.41 -22.03
N ALA A 160 14.24 34.97 -22.40
CA ALA A 160 14.47 33.62 -22.90
C ALA A 160 14.15 32.51 -21.87
N THR A 161 14.24 32.82 -20.57
CA THR A 161 13.96 31.89 -19.46
C THR A 161 13.18 32.62 -18.36
N PRO A 162 11.91 32.97 -18.60
CA PRO A 162 11.16 33.81 -17.68
C PRO A 162 10.91 33.05 -16.38
N THR A 163 11.36 33.63 -15.26
CA THR A 163 11.30 32.99 -13.96
C THR A 163 10.29 33.69 -13.05
N ILE A 164 9.38 32.94 -12.47
CA ILE A 164 8.50 33.36 -11.38
C ILE A 164 8.96 32.64 -10.11
N THR A 165 9.54 33.39 -9.19
CA THR A 165 9.99 32.91 -7.89
C THR A 165 8.96 33.21 -6.83
N THR A 166 8.49 32.21 -6.09
CA THR A 166 7.64 32.40 -4.90
C THR A 166 8.39 31.89 -3.69
N SER A 167 8.76 32.76 -2.76
CA SER A 167 9.63 32.38 -1.63
C SER A 167 8.91 31.55 -0.57
N SER A 168 7.63 31.85 -0.29
CA SER A 168 6.82 31.11 0.69
C SER A 168 5.32 31.31 0.46
N GLY A 169 4.51 30.42 1.06
CA GLY A 169 3.05 30.49 0.97
C GLY A 169 2.53 30.47 -0.46
N THR A 170 1.40 31.13 -0.73
CA THR A 170 0.74 31.10 -2.04
C THR A 170 0.71 32.47 -2.68
N THR A 171 1.09 32.53 -3.96
CA THR A 171 0.84 33.67 -4.87
C THR A 171 -0.14 33.23 -5.94
N THR A 172 -1.14 34.06 -6.25
CA THR A 172 -2.14 33.75 -7.28
C THR A 172 -2.02 34.71 -8.46
N ILE A 173 -1.99 34.16 -9.68
CA ILE A 173 -2.07 34.93 -10.92
C ILE A 173 -3.36 34.53 -11.63
N ASN A 174 -4.33 35.44 -11.59
CA ASN A 174 -5.60 35.36 -12.32
C ASN A 174 -5.52 35.99 -13.71
N SER A 175 -4.54 36.87 -13.96
CA SER A 175 -4.27 37.43 -15.29
C SER A 175 -3.85 36.35 -16.29
N VAL A 176 -4.20 36.54 -17.55
CA VAL A 176 -3.74 35.67 -18.64
C VAL A 176 -2.22 35.82 -18.79
N LEU A 177 -1.49 34.71 -18.61
CA LEU A 177 -0.07 34.61 -18.94
C LEU A 177 0.10 34.34 -20.44
N ALA A 178 0.94 35.15 -21.09
CA ALA A 178 1.27 35.05 -22.51
C ALA A 178 2.80 35.07 -22.73
N GLY A 179 3.24 34.83 -23.97
CA GLY A 179 4.65 34.76 -24.36
C GLY A 179 5.00 33.43 -25.01
N THR A 180 6.21 33.30 -25.54
CA THR A 180 6.64 32.10 -26.30
C THR A 180 7.81 31.35 -25.68
N ASN A 181 8.36 31.85 -24.58
CA ASN A 181 9.59 31.34 -23.96
C ASN A 181 9.33 30.41 -22.76
N GLY A 182 8.09 29.95 -22.58
CA GLY A 182 7.71 29.08 -21.47
C GLY A 182 7.61 29.78 -20.11
N LEU A 183 7.76 28.99 -19.03
CA LEU A 183 7.69 29.44 -17.65
C LEU A 183 8.63 28.62 -16.76
N THR A 184 9.53 29.28 -16.04
CA THR A 184 10.27 28.67 -14.93
C THR A 184 9.63 29.07 -13.61
N LYS A 185 9.15 28.10 -12.83
CA LYS A 185 8.70 28.28 -11.45
C LYS A 185 9.82 27.92 -10.47
N ALA A 186 10.24 28.88 -9.67
CA ALA A 186 11.28 28.73 -8.65
C ALA A 186 10.78 29.12 -7.24
N GLY A 187 11.63 28.89 -6.23
CA GLY A 187 11.36 29.17 -4.82
C GLY A 187 10.38 28.18 -4.17
N ASP A 188 10.40 28.10 -2.84
CA ASP A 188 9.73 27.04 -2.06
C ASP A 188 8.21 27.19 -1.97
N GLY A 189 7.66 28.36 -2.33
CA GLY A 189 6.23 28.67 -2.30
C GLY A 189 5.41 28.03 -3.43
N ILE A 190 4.12 28.32 -3.40
CA ILE A 190 3.10 27.89 -4.36
C ILE A 190 2.80 29.04 -5.33
N LEU A 191 2.90 28.76 -6.63
CA LEU A 191 2.35 29.60 -7.68
C LEU A 191 1.02 29.01 -8.14
N SER A 192 -0.08 29.72 -7.90
CA SER A 192 -1.42 29.34 -8.33
C SER A 192 -1.78 30.06 -9.63
N LEU A 193 -2.02 29.29 -10.69
CA LEU A 193 -2.52 29.78 -11.98
C LEU A 193 -3.97 29.35 -12.17
N THR A 194 -4.86 30.33 -12.35
CA THR A 194 -6.30 30.08 -12.45
C THR A 194 -6.91 30.57 -13.76
N GLY A 195 -6.21 31.47 -14.47
CA GLY A 195 -6.61 31.95 -15.78
C GLY A 195 -6.36 30.94 -16.89
N ALA A 196 -7.12 31.03 -17.99
CA ALA A 196 -6.82 30.33 -19.23
C ALA A 196 -5.63 31.02 -19.91
N ASN A 197 -4.46 30.39 -19.85
CA ASN A 197 -3.21 30.98 -20.28
C ASN A 197 -2.94 30.70 -21.76
N THR A 198 -2.22 31.60 -22.43
CA THR A 198 -1.96 31.52 -23.88
C THR A 198 -0.47 31.43 -24.21
N PHE A 199 0.41 31.31 -23.21
CA PHE A 199 1.84 31.17 -23.46
C PHE A 199 2.18 29.81 -24.08
N SER A 200 3.19 29.82 -24.94
CA SER A 200 3.84 28.61 -25.45
C SER A 200 5.27 28.48 -24.90
N GLY A 201 5.82 27.28 -25.00
CA GLY A 201 7.14 26.94 -24.46
C GLY A 201 7.03 26.17 -23.14
N ASN A 202 8.07 25.42 -22.82
CA ASN A 202 8.02 24.44 -21.74
C ASN A 202 7.87 25.09 -20.36
N ILE A 203 7.25 24.35 -19.44
CA ILE A 203 7.12 24.72 -18.04
C ILE A 203 8.17 23.95 -17.25
N ILE A 204 9.02 24.66 -16.52
CA ILE A 204 10.07 24.07 -15.69
C ILE A 204 9.79 24.44 -14.23
N VAL A 205 9.52 23.46 -13.38
CA VAL A 205 9.34 23.66 -11.94
C VAL A 205 10.61 23.21 -11.23
N THR A 206 11.45 24.16 -10.82
CA THR A 206 12.73 23.91 -10.16
C THR A 206 12.61 23.84 -8.64
N GLY A 207 11.54 24.39 -8.07
CA GLY A 207 11.26 24.38 -6.64
C GLY A 207 9.84 24.81 -6.28
N GLY A 208 9.41 24.45 -5.07
CA GLY A 208 8.05 24.70 -4.57
C GLY A 208 6.99 23.99 -5.43
N THR A 209 5.78 24.54 -5.47
CA THR A 209 4.64 23.91 -6.15
C THR A 209 4.04 24.82 -7.22
N LEU A 210 3.75 24.27 -8.40
CA LEU A 210 2.84 24.86 -9.37
C LEU A 210 1.43 24.30 -9.11
N SER A 211 0.45 25.16 -8.86
CA SER A 211 -0.94 24.78 -8.65
C SER A 211 -1.80 25.32 -9.78
N VAL A 212 -2.62 24.47 -10.39
CA VAL A 212 -3.51 24.84 -11.49
C VAL A 212 -4.94 24.37 -11.26
N ASN A 213 -5.89 25.04 -11.91
CA ASN A 213 -7.30 24.66 -11.87
C ASN A 213 -7.77 23.82 -13.07
N SER A 214 -6.97 23.75 -14.13
CA SER A 214 -7.26 23.00 -15.36
C SER A 214 -6.02 22.94 -16.25
N SER A 215 -6.05 22.10 -17.29
CA SER A 215 -5.01 22.08 -18.33
C SER A 215 -4.85 23.42 -19.06
N ALA A 216 -5.91 24.24 -19.17
CA ALA A 216 -5.85 25.56 -19.81
C ALA A 216 -4.97 26.57 -19.04
N ALA A 217 -4.75 26.37 -17.74
CA ALA A 217 -3.83 27.21 -16.97
C ALA A 217 -2.35 26.92 -17.30
N LEU A 218 -2.05 25.83 -18.02
CA LEU A 218 -0.69 25.45 -18.42
C LEU A 218 -0.32 25.96 -19.82
N GLY A 219 -1.16 26.81 -20.42
CA GLY A 219 -0.87 27.41 -21.73
C GLY A 219 -1.16 26.49 -22.91
N ALA A 220 -0.37 26.63 -23.97
CA ALA A 220 -0.52 25.87 -25.20
C ALA A 220 -0.50 24.35 -24.97
N ALA A 221 -1.19 23.61 -25.85
CA ALA A 221 -1.35 22.17 -25.67
C ALA A 221 -0.03 21.38 -25.68
N ALA A 222 0.96 21.89 -26.43
CA ALA A 222 2.27 21.27 -26.64
C ALA A 222 3.31 21.65 -25.56
N ASN A 223 2.94 22.41 -24.53
CA ASN A 223 3.88 22.75 -23.46
C ASN A 223 4.19 21.49 -22.64
N GLU A 224 5.45 21.06 -22.69
CA GLU A 224 5.96 20.01 -21.80
C GLU A 224 6.20 20.57 -20.40
N ILE A 225 5.93 19.75 -19.38
CA ILE A 225 6.13 20.12 -17.98
C ILE A 225 7.29 19.29 -17.43
N SER A 226 8.27 19.95 -16.83
CA SER A 226 9.41 19.31 -16.20
C SER A 226 9.40 19.58 -14.70
N LEU A 227 9.39 18.52 -13.89
CA LEU A 227 9.43 18.62 -12.42
C LEU A 227 10.80 18.14 -11.89
N ALA A 228 11.48 19.04 -11.17
CA ALA A 228 12.70 18.72 -10.44
C ALA A 228 12.42 17.90 -9.17
N ASN A 229 13.46 17.32 -8.59
CA ASN A 229 13.37 16.67 -7.28
C ASN A 229 12.80 17.62 -6.22
N GLY A 230 11.77 17.19 -5.50
CA GLY A 230 11.10 17.98 -4.47
C GLY A 230 10.14 19.06 -5.00
N ALA A 231 10.10 19.31 -6.32
CA ALA A 231 9.13 20.20 -6.93
C ALA A 231 7.72 19.59 -6.91
N GLY A 232 6.69 20.44 -6.94
CA GLY A 232 5.31 20.06 -6.81
C GLY A 232 4.45 20.43 -8.01
N LEU A 233 3.47 19.59 -8.34
CA LEU A 233 2.37 19.90 -9.25
C LEU A 233 1.04 19.56 -8.60
N ASN A 234 0.19 20.57 -8.40
CA ASN A 234 -1.17 20.39 -7.92
C ASN A 234 -2.18 20.73 -9.01
N SER A 235 -3.23 19.92 -9.15
CA SER A 235 -4.35 20.24 -10.04
C SER A 235 -5.71 19.87 -9.48
N SER A 236 -6.64 20.83 -9.47
CA SER A 236 -8.05 20.56 -9.16
C SER A 236 -8.87 20.13 -10.38
N GLY A 237 -8.41 20.38 -11.60
CA GLY A 237 -9.04 19.96 -12.85
C GLY A 237 -8.20 18.95 -13.63
N SER A 238 -8.83 18.18 -14.53
CA SER A 238 -8.12 17.14 -15.28
C SER A 238 -6.94 17.69 -16.08
N LEU A 239 -5.82 16.98 -16.01
CA LEU A 239 -4.61 17.21 -16.80
C LEU A 239 -4.45 16.21 -17.96
N ALA A 240 -5.53 15.52 -18.35
CA ALA A 240 -5.49 14.60 -19.49
C ALA A 240 -4.87 15.23 -20.74
N GLY A 241 -3.96 14.49 -21.40
CA GLY A 241 -3.21 14.98 -22.55
C GLY A 241 -2.12 16.00 -22.23
N ARG A 242 -1.71 16.13 -20.97
CA ARG A 242 -0.45 16.77 -20.57
C ARG A 242 0.62 15.71 -20.34
N SER A 243 1.84 16.01 -20.78
CA SER A 243 3.03 15.23 -20.47
C SER A 243 3.84 15.94 -19.37
N VAL A 244 4.24 15.17 -18.35
CA VAL A 244 4.99 15.63 -17.18
C VAL A 244 6.24 14.78 -17.04
N THR A 245 7.40 15.34 -17.39
CA THR A 245 8.71 14.70 -17.23
C THR A 245 9.26 14.92 -15.82
N LEU A 246 9.61 13.83 -15.14
CA LEU A 246 10.24 13.80 -13.83
C LEU A 246 11.76 13.70 -14.01
N THR A 247 12.51 14.72 -13.63
CA THR A 247 13.95 14.79 -13.97
C THR A 247 14.84 13.98 -13.04
N GLY A 248 14.35 13.58 -11.86
CA GLY A 248 15.08 12.80 -10.87
C GLY A 248 14.54 12.98 -9.46
N GLY A 249 14.91 12.09 -8.53
CA GLY A 249 14.38 12.10 -7.17
C GLY A 249 12.87 11.85 -7.15
N GLN A 250 12.11 12.53 -6.29
CA GLN A 250 10.64 12.44 -6.27
C GLN A 250 9.99 13.82 -6.39
N ALA A 251 9.04 13.96 -7.31
CA ALA A 251 8.18 15.14 -7.42
C ALA A 251 6.90 14.96 -6.59
N ALA A 252 6.45 16.00 -5.91
CA ALA A 252 5.18 15.98 -5.19
C ALA A 252 4.01 16.19 -6.16
N ILE A 253 2.95 15.41 -6.04
CA ILE A 253 1.72 15.62 -6.82
C ILE A 253 0.50 15.67 -5.92
N GLY A 254 -0.50 16.48 -6.27
CA GLY A 254 -1.72 16.57 -5.49
C GLY A 254 -2.94 17.09 -6.25
N GLY A 255 -4.11 16.85 -5.67
CA GLY A 255 -5.40 17.25 -6.23
C GLY A 255 -6.03 16.21 -7.16
N ALA A 256 -7.34 16.33 -7.37
CA ALA A 256 -8.14 15.29 -8.00
C ALA A 256 -7.82 15.07 -9.49
N GLY A 257 -7.36 16.10 -10.22
CA GLY A 257 -7.15 16.01 -11.66
C GLY A 257 -5.70 15.80 -12.09
N VAL A 258 -4.76 15.72 -11.14
CA VAL A 258 -3.33 15.61 -11.45
C VAL A 258 -2.95 14.24 -12.02
N GLY A 259 -3.66 13.18 -11.61
CA GLY A 259 -3.26 11.80 -11.94
C GLY A 259 -3.73 11.30 -13.31
N ASP A 260 -4.46 12.12 -14.07
CA ASP A 260 -4.78 11.89 -15.49
C ASP A 260 -3.64 12.37 -16.43
N ALA A 261 -2.61 13.02 -15.89
CA ALA A 261 -1.44 13.41 -16.68
C ALA A 261 -0.56 12.20 -16.99
N HIS A 262 0.11 12.24 -18.13
CA HIS A 262 1.10 11.25 -18.53
C HIS A 262 2.46 11.60 -17.89
N PHE A 263 2.89 10.82 -16.91
CA PHE A 263 4.15 11.00 -16.19
C PHE A 263 5.26 10.15 -16.79
N THR A 264 6.40 10.79 -17.08
CA THR A 264 7.55 10.17 -17.74
C THR A 264 8.87 10.50 -17.04
N GLY A 265 9.97 9.89 -17.49
CA GLY A 265 11.33 10.27 -17.07
C GLY A 265 11.91 9.48 -15.89
N ALA A 266 13.11 9.86 -15.46
CA ALA A 266 13.89 9.07 -14.49
C ALA A 266 13.46 9.24 -13.03
N GLY A 267 12.68 10.29 -12.72
CA GLY A 267 12.19 10.58 -11.37
C GLY A 267 10.99 9.74 -10.96
N GLY A 268 10.63 9.84 -9.69
CA GLY A 268 9.48 9.19 -9.07
C GLY A 268 8.43 10.20 -8.58
N LEU A 269 7.34 9.66 -8.05
CA LEU A 269 6.21 10.44 -7.57
C LEU A 269 6.05 10.31 -6.06
N ARG A 270 5.74 11.43 -5.41
CA ARG A 270 5.30 11.49 -4.02
C ARG A 270 3.88 12.08 -4.00
N ALA A 271 2.89 11.20 -4.05
CA ALA A 271 1.49 11.56 -4.10
C ALA A 271 0.99 12.10 -2.75
N SER A 272 0.17 13.15 -2.79
CA SER A 272 -0.61 13.60 -1.65
C SER A 272 -1.76 12.64 -1.35
N SER A 273 -2.44 12.83 -0.23
CA SER A 273 -3.68 12.11 0.05
C SER A 273 -4.72 12.36 -1.05
N SER A 274 -5.43 11.32 -1.46
CA SER A 274 -6.55 11.33 -2.42
C SER A 274 -6.18 11.53 -3.90
N VAL A 275 -4.91 11.39 -4.28
CA VAL A 275 -4.53 11.32 -5.70
C VAL A 275 -5.02 10.01 -6.31
N THR A 276 -5.60 10.09 -7.50
CA THR A 276 -5.94 8.93 -8.34
C THR A 276 -5.04 8.91 -9.56
N LEU A 277 -4.08 7.99 -9.61
CA LEU A 277 -3.26 7.73 -10.79
C LEU A 277 -4.07 6.84 -11.76
N SER A 278 -4.62 7.46 -12.78
CA SER A 278 -5.58 6.87 -13.73
C SER A 278 -4.98 6.60 -15.11
N ASP A 279 -3.84 7.22 -15.44
CA ASP A 279 -3.17 6.99 -16.72
C ASP A 279 -2.29 5.74 -16.68
N ASP A 280 -2.84 4.63 -17.19
CA ASP A 280 -2.15 3.34 -17.31
C ASP A 280 -0.91 3.36 -18.22
N SER A 281 -0.68 4.45 -18.97
CA SER A 281 0.46 4.61 -19.86
C SER A 281 1.70 5.23 -19.20
N ASN A 282 1.66 5.61 -17.92
CA ASN A 282 2.81 6.23 -17.24
C ASN A 282 4.08 5.35 -17.30
N ASP A 283 5.19 5.95 -17.72
CA ASP A 283 6.45 5.25 -17.99
C ASP A 283 7.65 5.78 -17.17
N TYR A 284 7.39 6.64 -16.18
CA TYR A 284 8.43 7.11 -15.27
C TYR A 284 9.08 5.95 -14.51
N THR A 285 10.39 6.04 -14.27
CA THR A 285 11.17 4.90 -13.74
C THR A 285 11.51 5.02 -12.26
N GLY A 286 11.18 6.12 -11.60
CA GLY A 286 11.46 6.33 -10.18
C GLY A 286 10.36 5.83 -9.24
N GLN A 287 10.64 5.94 -7.94
CA GLN A 287 9.77 5.40 -6.90
C GLN A 287 8.45 6.15 -6.75
N THR A 288 7.34 5.41 -6.63
CA THR A 288 6.04 5.94 -6.19
C THR A 288 5.87 5.81 -4.68
N SER A 289 5.57 6.92 -4.02
CA SER A 289 5.32 6.97 -2.58
C SER A 289 4.12 7.84 -2.22
N LEU A 290 3.55 7.62 -1.03
CA LEU A 290 2.55 8.49 -0.42
C LEU A 290 3.23 9.43 0.59
N SER A 291 2.99 10.75 0.49
CA SER A 291 3.70 11.81 1.23
C SER A 291 3.49 11.78 2.75
N SER A 292 2.32 11.36 3.18
CA SER A 292 1.84 11.24 4.57
C SER A 292 0.48 10.52 4.51
N GLY A 293 -0.03 10.00 5.63
CA GLY A 293 -1.25 9.17 5.64
C GLY A 293 -2.42 9.73 4.80
N GLY A 294 -3.24 8.81 4.26
CA GLY A 294 -4.27 9.07 3.25
C GLY A 294 -4.46 7.86 2.35
N THR A 295 -5.06 8.07 1.17
CA THR A 295 -5.27 7.04 0.17
C THR A 295 -4.65 7.43 -1.16
N LEU A 296 -3.81 6.56 -1.71
CA LEU A 296 -3.41 6.56 -3.12
C LEU A 296 -4.39 5.66 -3.88
N PHE A 297 -5.05 6.17 -4.90
CA PHE A 297 -5.83 5.35 -5.83
C PHE A 297 -5.02 5.12 -7.10
N PHE A 298 -5.08 3.90 -7.66
CA PHE A 298 -4.36 3.57 -8.87
C PHE A 298 -5.12 2.53 -9.71
N SER A 299 -5.09 2.72 -11.02
CA SER A 299 -5.83 1.93 -12.01
C SER A 299 -5.04 0.72 -12.52
N SER A 300 -3.70 0.78 -12.55
CA SER A 300 -2.85 -0.37 -12.89
C SER A 300 -1.53 -0.37 -12.13
N ILE A 301 -0.95 -1.56 -12.03
CA ILE A 301 0.42 -1.79 -11.56
C ILE A 301 1.03 -2.90 -12.43
N GLY A 302 2.15 -2.61 -13.07
CA GLY A 302 2.91 -3.56 -13.90
C GLY A 302 4.05 -4.21 -13.14
N ASN A 303 4.70 -5.20 -13.75
CA ASN A 303 5.99 -5.67 -13.28
C ASN A 303 7.09 -4.61 -13.49
N LEU A 304 8.27 -4.85 -12.93
CA LEU A 304 9.45 -4.05 -13.24
C LEU A 304 9.68 -4.00 -14.76
N GLY A 305 9.84 -2.79 -15.30
CA GLY A 305 10.00 -2.48 -16.72
C GLY A 305 8.70 -2.43 -17.53
N GLU A 306 7.54 -2.70 -16.92
CA GLU A 306 6.24 -2.61 -17.57
C GLU A 306 5.54 -1.29 -17.23
N VAL A 307 5.01 -0.64 -18.25
CA VAL A 307 4.21 0.59 -18.14
C VAL A 307 2.93 0.32 -17.34
N SER A 308 2.60 1.25 -16.44
CA SER A 308 1.40 1.20 -15.61
C SER A 308 1.13 2.56 -14.98
N ALA A 309 -0.04 2.74 -14.34
CA ALA A 309 -0.36 3.96 -13.62
C ALA A 309 0.66 4.32 -12.53
N LEU A 310 1.39 3.33 -12.01
CA LEU A 310 2.45 3.49 -11.01
C LEU A 310 3.87 3.57 -11.60
N GLY A 311 4.01 3.76 -12.91
CA GLY A 311 5.27 3.88 -13.65
C GLY A 311 5.84 2.53 -14.12
N ALA A 312 7.00 2.61 -14.80
CA ALA A 312 7.76 1.49 -15.38
C ALA A 312 9.20 1.35 -14.83
N PRO A 313 9.40 1.29 -13.50
CA PRO A 313 10.74 1.17 -12.91
C PRO A 313 11.40 -0.15 -13.27
N VAL A 314 12.70 -0.14 -13.57
CA VAL A 314 13.45 -1.32 -14.03
C VAL A 314 14.22 -2.04 -12.93
N ASP A 315 14.43 -1.40 -11.78
CA ASP A 315 15.13 -1.96 -10.62
C ASP A 315 14.22 -2.02 -9.38
N GLU A 316 14.57 -2.86 -8.41
CA GLU A 316 13.74 -3.10 -7.23
C GLU A 316 13.61 -1.89 -6.31
N ALA A 317 14.67 -1.06 -6.18
CA ALA A 317 14.67 0.06 -5.26
C ALA A 317 13.71 1.15 -5.74
N ALA A 318 13.81 1.51 -7.02
CA ALA A 318 12.84 2.40 -7.67
C ALA A 318 11.47 1.73 -7.83
N GLY A 319 11.45 0.40 -8.00
CA GLY A 319 10.24 -0.41 -8.07
C GLY A 319 9.41 -0.45 -6.81
N THR A 320 9.99 -0.22 -5.64
CA THR A 320 9.27 -0.41 -4.37
C THR A 320 8.19 0.65 -4.16
N ILE A 321 6.92 0.26 -4.04
CA ILE A 321 5.84 1.18 -3.67
C ILE A 321 5.89 1.45 -2.18
N SER A 322 5.96 2.72 -1.79
CA SER A 322 6.13 3.11 -0.37
C SER A 322 4.88 3.79 0.19
N LEU A 323 4.21 3.14 1.13
CA LEU A 323 3.09 3.70 1.90
C LEU A 323 3.57 4.08 3.30
N VAL A 324 3.84 5.37 3.52
CA VAL A 324 4.34 5.87 4.79
C VAL A 324 3.20 6.43 5.63
N VAL A 325 2.92 5.83 6.79
CA VAL A 325 2.01 6.41 7.78
C VAL A 325 2.67 7.58 8.52
N GLY A 326 1.88 8.62 8.78
CA GLY A 326 2.28 9.71 9.65
C GLY A 326 2.20 9.32 11.13
N SER A 327 2.21 10.33 12.03
CA SER A 327 2.05 10.10 13.47
C SER A 327 0.68 9.56 13.88
N SER A 328 -0.38 9.85 13.13
CA SER A 328 -1.77 9.45 13.44
C SER A 328 -2.63 9.05 12.23
N ALA A 329 -2.15 9.25 11.01
CA ALA A 329 -2.93 8.99 9.79
C ALA A 329 -2.54 7.66 9.13
N SER A 330 -3.52 6.76 8.98
CA SER A 330 -3.38 5.52 8.20
C SER A 330 -3.03 5.82 6.74
N ALA A 331 -2.30 4.92 6.11
CA ALA A 331 -1.93 4.99 4.71
C ALA A 331 -2.64 3.85 3.99
N SER A 332 -3.14 4.12 2.80
CA SER A 332 -3.82 3.12 1.99
C SER A 332 -3.47 3.25 0.53
N ALA A 333 -3.40 2.12 -0.15
CA ALA A 333 -3.35 2.03 -1.59
C ALA A 333 -4.58 1.26 -2.06
N THR A 334 -5.38 1.89 -2.92
CA THR A 334 -6.63 1.34 -3.43
C THR A 334 -6.51 1.11 -4.91
N TYR A 335 -6.49 -0.16 -5.30
CA TYR A 335 -6.53 -0.57 -6.69
C TYR A 335 -7.95 -0.44 -7.24
N THR A 336 -8.10 0.17 -8.42
CA THR A 336 -9.41 0.43 -9.06
C THR A 336 -9.54 -0.19 -10.47
N GLY A 337 -8.53 -0.94 -10.92
CA GLY A 337 -8.49 -1.48 -12.29
C GLY A 337 -9.24 -2.78 -12.52
N SER A 338 -9.03 -3.36 -13.71
CA SER A 338 -9.71 -4.57 -14.19
C SER A 338 -8.97 -5.89 -13.94
N GLY A 339 -7.92 -5.86 -13.12
CA GLY A 339 -7.01 -6.97 -12.85
C GLY A 339 -5.56 -6.60 -13.18
N ALA A 340 -4.63 -6.98 -12.32
CA ALA A 340 -3.21 -6.67 -12.47
C ALA A 340 -2.33 -7.73 -11.79
N SER A 341 -1.11 -7.92 -12.29
CA SER A 341 -0.09 -8.74 -11.65
C SER A 341 1.22 -7.95 -11.60
N SER A 342 1.88 -7.93 -10.44
CA SER A 342 3.12 -7.18 -10.27
C SER A 342 4.09 -7.84 -9.31
N ASN A 343 5.34 -7.93 -9.76
CA ASN A 343 6.52 -8.33 -8.98
C ASN A 343 7.14 -7.19 -8.16
N ARG A 344 6.52 -6.00 -8.16
CA ARG A 344 7.04 -4.84 -7.43
C ARG A 344 6.87 -5.03 -5.93
N ASN A 345 7.93 -4.69 -5.19
CA ASN A 345 7.91 -4.74 -3.73
C ASN A 345 7.03 -3.63 -3.14
N TRP A 346 6.52 -3.87 -1.93
CA TRP A 346 5.77 -2.90 -1.14
C TRP A 346 6.45 -2.67 0.19
N GLN A 347 6.76 -1.40 0.47
CA GLN A 347 7.21 -0.95 1.77
C GLN A 347 6.06 -0.22 2.47
N LEU A 348 5.52 -0.87 3.48
CA LEU A 348 4.47 -0.35 4.34
C LEU A 348 5.10 0.18 5.63
N SER A 349 4.40 1.08 6.31
CA SER A 349 4.73 1.40 7.69
C SER A 349 3.49 1.41 8.58
N SER A 350 3.69 1.17 9.87
CA SER A 350 2.64 1.22 10.89
C SER A 350 3.18 1.93 12.12
N ARG A 351 2.38 2.82 12.72
CA ARG A 351 2.79 3.66 13.85
C ARG A 351 1.59 4.07 14.70
N PHE A 352 1.72 4.00 16.03
CA PHE A 352 0.72 4.41 17.03
C PHE A 352 -0.71 3.92 16.76
N TYR A 353 -1.55 4.69 16.05
CA TYR A 353 -2.95 4.39 15.72
C TYR A 353 -3.19 4.09 14.23
N ALA A 354 -2.17 4.29 13.40
CA ALA A 354 -2.25 4.22 11.95
C ALA A 354 -1.85 2.85 11.42
N ASN A 355 -2.66 2.32 10.51
CA ASN A 355 -2.41 1.07 9.79
C ASN A 355 -2.05 1.38 8.33
N SER A 356 -1.35 0.44 7.69
CA SER A 356 -1.21 0.42 6.23
C SER A 356 -2.21 -0.57 5.65
N THR A 357 -2.93 -0.15 4.62
CA THR A 357 -3.95 -0.98 3.95
C THR A 357 -3.68 -1.08 2.45
N ILE A 358 -3.77 -2.28 1.88
CA ILE A 358 -3.88 -2.49 0.44
C ILE A 358 -5.29 -3.02 0.16
N SER A 359 -6.04 -2.30 -0.66
CA SER A 359 -7.44 -2.62 -0.98
C SER A 359 -7.61 -2.88 -2.47
N ASN A 360 -8.39 -3.91 -2.81
CA ASN A 360 -8.91 -4.10 -4.16
C ASN A 360 -10.36 -3.59 -4.25
N ARG A 361 -10.53 -2.46 -4.95
CA ARG A 361 -11.81 -1.84 -5.30
C ARG A 361 -12.07 -1.85 -6.81
N GLY A 362 -11.30 -2.65 -7.55
CA GLY A 362 -11.42 -2.86 -8.98
C GLY A 362 -12.42 -3.96 -9.35
N SER A 363 -12.42 -4.34 -10.62
CA SER A 363 -13.29 -5.40 -11.15
C SER A 363 -12.60 -6.74 -11.36
N GLY A 364 -11.26 -6.79 -11.29
CA GLY A 364 -10.48 -8.03 -11.45
C GLY A 364 -9.48 -8.25 -10.31
N THR A 365 -8.87 -9.44 -10.32
CA THR A 365 -7.93 -9.87 -9.28
C THR A 365 -6.66 -9.03 -9.28
N LEU A 366 -6.22 -8.59 -8.10
CA LEU A 366 -4.92 -7.95 -7.88
C LEU A 366 -3.93 -8.99 -7.37
N THR A 367 -2.94 -9.35 -8.17
CA THR A 367 -1.90 -10.33 -7.84
C THR A 367 -0.58 -9.65 -7.53
N LEU A 368 -0.10 -9.77 -6.29
CA LEU A 368 1.15 -9.20 -5.82
C LEU A 368 2.18 -10.31 -5.58
N THR A 369 3.16 -10.41 -6.46
CA THR A 369 4.26 -11.40 -6.36
C THR A 369 5.52 -10.83 -5.73
N GLY A 370 5.64 -9.49 -5.65
CA GLY A 370 6.71 -8.82 -4.91
C GLY A 370 6.57 -8.93 -3.40
N ASN A 371 7.66 -8.74 -2.68
CA ASN A 371 7.69 -8.81 -1.22
C ASN A 371 6.96 -7.63 -0.58
N ILE A 372 6.29 -7.88 0.53
CA ILE A 372 5.58 -6.86 1.32
C ILE A 372 6.25 -6.76 2.67
N PHE A 373 6.96 -5.66 2.90
CA PHE A 373 7.65 -5.40 4.15
C PHE A 373 6.94 -4.30 4.93
N ASN A 374 6.63 -4.55 6.20
CA ASN A 374 6.17 -3.51 7.12
C ASN A 374 7.30 -3.07 8.06
N ASN A 375 7.68 -1.81 7.90
CA ASN A 375 8.54 -1.09 8.83
C ASN A 375 7.71 -0.51 9.97
N HIS A 376 7.63 -1.25 11.09
CA HIS A 376 7.04 -0.78 12.32
C HIS A 376 8.07 0.03 13.12
N THR A 377 7.77 1.30 13.40
CA THR A 377 8.74 2.23 14.00
C THR A 377 8.50 2.49 15.49
N ASN A 378 7.69 1.68 16.18
CA ASN A 378 7.38 1.83 17.61
C ASN A 378 7.71 0.55 18.40
N SER A 379 8.06 0.71 19.67
CA SER A 379 8.33 -0.37 20.64
C SER A 379 7.08 -0.84 21.41
N SER A 380 5.90 -0.31 21.09
CA SER A 380 4.65 -0.69 21.76
C SER A 380 4.27 -2.15 21.48
N LEU A 381 3.92 -2.87 22.54
CA LEU A 381 3.51 -4.28 22.53
C LEU A 381 2.05 -4.50 22.08
N SER A 382 1.31 -3.44 21.74
CA SER A 382 -0.07 -3.57 21.25
C SER A 382 -0.07 -4.14 19.84
N ALA A 383 -0.73 -5.28 19.63
CA ALA A 383 -0.89 -5.89 18.30
C ALA A 383 -1.41 -4.84 17.29
N ARG A 384 -0.61 -4.58 16.27
CA ARG A 384 -0.89 -3.64 15.18
C ARG A 384 -0.86 -4.42 13.89
N ASN A 385 -1.71 -4.05 12.94
CA ASN A 385 -1.93 -4.87 11.77
C ASN A 385 -1.62 -4.12 10.48
N ILE A 386 -1.11 -4.90 9.52
CA ILE A 386 -1.23 -4.58 8.10
C ILE A 386 -2.58 -5.12 7.65
N ASN A 387 -3.27 -4.40 6.78
CA ASN A 387 -4.58 -4.79 6.30
C ASN A 387 -4.55 -5.08 4.80
N PHE A 388 -5.14 -6.20 4.40
CA PHE A 388 -5.47 -6.52 3.02
C PHE A 388 -6.99 -6.62 2.91
N ASP A 389 -7.58 -5.84 2.02
CA ASP A 389 -9.04 -5.69 1.90
C ASP A 389 -9.50 -6.03 0.46
N ALA A 390 -10.04 -7.24 0.28
CA ALA A 390 -10.69 -7.67 -0.94
C ALA A 390 -12.14 -7.14 -0.98
N GLY A 391 -12.28 -5.86 -1.32
CA GLY A 391 -13.55 -5.14 -1.24
C GLY A 391 -14.54 -5.53 -2.33
N THR A 392 -14.13 -5.42 -3.61
CA THR A 392 -15.00 -5.70 -4.77
C THR A 392 -14.49 -6.84 -5.64
N ALA A 393 -13.19 -7.13 -5.59
CA ALA A 393 -12.54 -8.22 -6.30
C ALA A 393 -11.43 -8.86 -5.45
N ASP A 394 -10.95 -10.02 -5.88
CA ASP A 394 -10.05 -10.87 -5.11
C ASP A 394 -8.61 -10.31 -5.07
N ILE A 395 -7.83 -10.76 -4.09
CA ILE A 395 -6.40 -10.44 -3.97
C ILE A 395 -5.60 -11.74 -3.93
N GLU A 396 -4.46 -11.78 -4.62
CA GLU A 396 -3.46 -12.82 -4.44
C GLU A 396 -2.16 -12.22 -3.90
N LEU A 397 -1.72 -12.69 -2.75
CA LEU A 397 -0.48 -12.31 -2.08
C LEU A 397 0.49 -13.48 -2.22
N LEU A 398 1.38 -13.39 -3.20
CA LEU A 398 2.26 -14.47 -3.62
C LEU A 398 3.73 -14.24 -3.24
N GLY A 399 4.11 -13.00 -2.90
CA GLY A 399 5.40 -12.68 -2.30
C GLY A 399 5.43 -12.87 -0.78
N THR A 400 6.59 -12.60 -0.15
CA THR A 400 6.74 -12.73 1.31
C THR A 400 6.24 -11.49 2.04
N ILE A 401 5.33 -11.69 2.99
CA ILE A 401 4.87 -10.70 3.97
C ILE A 401 5.75 -10.79 5.21
N SER A 402 6.38 -9.67 5.57
CA SER A 402 7.33 -9.61 6.67
C SER A 402 7.21 -8.30 7.46
N SER A 403 7.74 -8.29 8.69
CA SER A 403 7.86 -7.08 9.48
C SER A 403 9.12 -7.11 10.33
N ASN A 404 9.68 -5.94 10.63
CA ASN A 404 10.76 -5.78 11.61
C ASN A 404 10.28 -5.89 13.08
N ASN A 405 8.99 -6.06 13.32
CA ASN A 405 8.44 -6.25 14.66
C ASN A 405 7.53 -7.50 14.69
N ASN A 406 7.91 -8.47 15.53
CA ASN A 406 7.22 -9.77 15.64
C ASN A 406 5.84 -9.69 16.32
N GLY A 407 5.44 -8.54 16.85
CA GLY A 407 4.08 -8.30 17.37
C GLY A 407 3.08 -7.83 16.30
N VAL A 408 3.55 -7.48 15.10
CA VAL A 408 2.68 -7.01 14.01
C VAL A 408 1.94 -8.18 13.40
N GLY A 409 0.61 -8.10 13.43
CA GLY A 409 -0.29 -9.06 12.79
C GLY A 409 -0.68 -8.62 11.38
N VAL A 410 -1.51 -9.46 10.75
CA VAL A 410 -2.09 -9.19 9.43
C VAL A 410 -3.59 -9.41 9.52
N VAL A 411 -4.37 -8.44 9.06
CA VAL A 411 -5.81 -8.60 8.82
C VAL A 411 -6.03 -8.90 7.35
N PHE A 412 -6.66 -10.03 7.09
CA PHE A 412 -7.27 -10.39 5.82
C PHE A 412 -8.76 -10.13 5.94
N GLY A 413 -9.23 -9.08 5.26
CA GLY A 413 -10.62 -8.64 5.28
C GLY A 413 -11.20 -8.50 3.87
N GLY A 414 -12.49 -8.22 3.81
CA GLY A 414 -13.17 -7.92 2.57
C GLY A 414 -14.67 -8.18 2.65
N THR A 415 -15.28 -8.32 1.48
CA THR A 415 -16.71 -8.62 1.34
C THR A 415 -16.93 -10.14 1.26
N ALA A 416 -18.01 -10.63 1.87
CA ALA A 416 -18.39 -12.04 1.79
C ALA A 416 -18.48 -12.53 0.33
N GLY A 417 -17.93 -13.71 0.05
CA GLY A 417 -17.85 -14.27 -1.30
C GLY A 417 -16.66 -13.79 -2.14
N ARG A 418 -15.76 -12.98 -1.56
CA ARG A 418 -14.42 -12.70 -2.12
C ARG A 418 -13.36 -13.61 -1.48
N ALA A 419 -12.18 -13.65 -2.09
CA ALA A 419 -11.05 -14.42 -1.60
C ALA A 419 -9.75 -13.61 -1.53
N ILE A 420 -8.93 -13.94 -0.54
CA ILE A 420 -7.51 -13.57 -0.50
C ILE A 420 -6.69 -14.86 -0.50
N LYS A 421 -5.95 -15.10 -1.59
CA LYS A 421 -4.99 -16.20 -1.65
C LYS A 421 -3.66 -15.74 -1.08
N VAL A 422 -3.11 -16.49 -0.13
CA VAL A 422 -1.84 -16.18 0.52
C VAL A 422 -0.89 -17.34 0.33
N SER A 423 0.25 -17.05 -0.28
CA SER A 423 1.35 -17.99 -0.48
C SER A 423 2.61 -17.45 0.20
N GLY A 424 3.74 -18.13 -0.03
CA GLY A 424 5.03 -17.73 0.51
C GLY A 424 5.26 -18.15 1.97
N ASP A 425 6.53 -18.13 2.34
CA ASP A 425 7.00 -18.37 3.70
C ASP A 425 7.01 -17.04 4.47
N ASN A 426 5.81 -16.60 4.88
CA ASN A 426 5.62 -15.31 5.55
C ASN A 426 6.23 -15.32 6.95
N THR A 427 6.79 -14.18 7.36
CA THR A 427 7.61 -14.06 8.60
C THR A 427 7.08 -13.06 9.61
N PHE A 428 5.90 -12.46 9.37
CA PHE A 428 5.24 -11.66 10.40
C PHE A 428 4.88 -12.53 11.62
N GLY A 429 5.09 -12.01 12.82
CA GLY A 429 4.97 -12.79 14.07
C GLY A 429 3.65 -12.62 14.83
N GLY A 430 2.86 -11.59 14.52
CA GLY A 430 1.59 -11.31 15.20
C GLY A 430 0.44 -12.17 14.68
N ALA A 431 -0.78 -11.83 15.10
CA ALA A 431 -2.00 -12.57 14.74
C ALA A 431 -2.24 -12.58 13.22
N ALA A 432 -2.68 -13.72 12.69
CA ALA A 432 -3.34 -13.77 11.39
C ALA A 432 -4.85 -13.69 11.61
N ILE A 433 -5.49 -12.62 11.16
CA ILE A 433 -6.91 -12.33 11.43
C ILE A 433 -7.69 -12.39 10.13
N ILE A 434 -8.69 -13.27 10.05
CA ILE A 434 -9.56 -13.49 8.90
C ILE A 434 -10.95 -12.94 9.23
N GLN A 435 -11.44 -11.97 8.44
CA GLN A 435 -12.70 -11.26 8.73
C GLN A 435 -13.62 -11.21 7.50
N ASN A 436 -14.77 -11.88 7.56
CA ASN A 436 -15.82 -11.83 6.52
C ASN A 436 -15.36 -12.21 5.09
N ILE A 437 -14.27 -12.97 4.98
CA ILE A 437 -13.58 -13.28 3.73
C ILE A 437 -13.16 -14.75 3.69
N THR A 438 -12.90 -15.29 2.51
CA THR A 438 -12.18 -16.56 2.35
C THR A 438 -10.68 -16.29 2.24
N VAL A 439 -9.86 -16.88 3.11
CA VAL A 439 -8.41 -16.89 2.98
C VAL A 439 -7.96 -18.28 2.55
N GLN A 440 -7.26 -18.35 1.42
CA GLN A 440 -6.74 -19.59 0.84
C GLN A 440 -5.25 -19.70 1.10
N VAL A 441 -4.79 -20.81 1.70
CA VAL A 441 -3.39 -21.00 2.07
C VAL A 441 -2.86 -22.37 1.66
N GLY A 442 -1.61 -22.41 1.19
CA GLY A 442 -0.93 -23.66 0.87
C GLY A 442 -0.18 -24.30 2.06
N SER A 443 0.06 -23.54 3.13
CA SER A 443 0.87 -24.02 4.27
C SER A 443 0.34 -23.53 5.62
N LEU A 444 0.37 -24.43 6.61
CA LEU A 444 0.13 -24.13 8.03
C LEU A 444 1.24 -24.80 8.85
N LYS A 445 2.24 -24.03 9.29
CA LYS A 445 3.38 -24.56 10.06
C LYS A 445 3.25 -24.27 11.54
N ASN A 446 4.19 -24.79 12.33
CA ASN A 446 4.25 -24.55 13.76
C ASN A 446 4.63 -23.11 14.08
N THR A 447 4.36 -22.71 15.31
CA THR A 447 4.77 -21.44 15.89
C THR A 447 6.30 -21.34 15.85
N GLY A 448 6.83 -20.25 15.27
CA GLY A 448 8.25 -20.09 15.00
C GLY A 448 8.63 -20.29 13.55
N ASP A 449 7.92 -21.16 12.84
CA ASP A 449 8.25 -21.51 11.46
C ASP A 449 7.49 -20.63 10.47
N PRO A 450 8.17 -20.10 9.44
CA PRO A 450 7.49 -19.39 8.36
C PRO A 450 6.40 -20.23 7.69
N SER A 451 5.28 -19.59 7.39
CA SER A 451 4.14 -20.21 6.70
C SER A 451 3.32 -19.16 5.98
N ALA A 452 2.29 -19.56 5.22
CA ALA A 452 1.37 -18.62 4.59
C ALA A 452 0.73 -17.64 5.60
N LEU A 453 0.53 -18.06 6.86
CA LEU A 453 -0.05 -17.22 7.93
C LEU A 453 0.99 -16.72 8.96
N GLY A 454 2.25 -16.57 8.55
CA GLY A 454 3.30 -16.03 9.40
C GLY A 454 3.90 -17.04 10.37
N THR A 455 4.85 -16.58 11.19
CA THR A 455 5.55 -17.40 12.19
C THR A 455 4.80 -17.49 13.50
N GLY A 456 4.00 -16.47 13.85
CA GLY A 456 3.16 -16.52 15.04
C GLY A 456 3.86 -16.47 16.41
N THR A 457 5.11 -16.02 16.48
CA THR A 457 5.98 -16.12 17.67
C THR A 457 5.63 -15.20 18.86
N GLY A 458 4.59 -14.37 18.79
CA GLY A 458 4.20 -13.45 19.87
C GLY A 458 3.05 -13.96 20.77
N ALA A 459 2.82 -13.33 21.93
CA ALA A 459 1.67 -13.61 22.81
C ALA A 459 0.28 -13.42 22.14
N ALA A 460 0.26 -12.81 20.95
CA ALA A 460 -0.92 -12.60 20.11
C ALA A 460 -0.85 -13.39 18.79
N GLY A 461 0.11 -14.30 18.61
CA GLY A 461 0.37 -14.96 17.33
C GLY A 461 -0.74 -15.83 16.79
N ALA A 462 -1.84 -16.05 17.51
CA ALA A 462 -2.92 -16.97 17.12
C ALA A 462 -3.54 -16.67 15.73
N ILE A 463 -4.15 -17.69 15.14
CA ILE A 463 -5.01 -17.58 13.96
C ILE A 463 -6.43 -17.29 14.44
N SER A 464 -6.99 -16.15 14.04
CA SER A 464 -8.34 -15.72 14.41
C SER A 464 -9.25 -15.74 13.19
N ILE A 465 -10.34 -16.49 13.25
CA ILE A 465 -11.34 -16.58 12.18
C ILE A 465 -12.64 -15.97 12.70
N ASN A 466 -13.04 -14.84 12.15
CA ASN A 466 -14.22 -14.09 12.54
C ASN A 466 -15.18 -13.95 11.36
N SER A 467 -16.24 -14.76 11.35
CA SER A 467 -17.20 -14.81 10.22
C SER A 467 -16.55 -15.04 8.85
N GLY A 468 -15.36 -15.65 8.83
CA GLY A 468 -14.59 -15.92 7.63
C GLY A 468 -14.32 -17.40 7.43
N ILE A 469 -13.62 -17.72 6.34
CA ILE A 469 -13.24 -19.07 5.95
C ILE A 469 -11.72 -19.12 5.86
N LEU A 470 -11.08 -20.03 6.58
CA LEU A 470 -9.72 -20.47 6.29
C LEU A 470 -9.81 -21.75 5.44
N SER A 471 -9.43 -21.65 4.17
CA SER A 471 -9.37 -22.76 3.22
C SER A 471 -7.91 -23.18 3.03
N TYR A 472 -7.55 -24.34 3.58
CA TYR A 472 -6.24 -24.96 3.38
C TYR A 472 -6.23 -25.73 2.07
N LEU A 473 -5.22 -25.49 1.23
CA LEU A 473 -5.08 -26.08 -0.12
C LEU A 473 -3.85 -27.01 -0.24
N GLY A 474 -3.09 -27.19 0.84
CA GLY A 474 -1.80 -27.89 0.80
C GLY A 474 -1.90 -29.42 0.75
N ALA A 475 -0.73 -30.07 0.71
CA ALA A 475 -0.58 -31.52 0.62
C ALA A 475 -0.64 -32.24 1.99
N GLY A 476 -1.05 -31.54 3.04
CA GLY A 476 -1.08 -32.01 4.42
C GLY A 476 -0.02 -31.32 5.27
N ASP A 477 -0.39 -30.95 6.48
CA ASP A 477 0.43 -30.18 7.41
C ASP A 477 0.10 -30.51 8.86
N SER A 478 1.08 -30.24 9.73
CA SER A 478 0.90 -30.20 11.17
C SER A 478 1.19 -28.81 11.71
N SER A 479 0.39 -28.36 12.68
CA SER A 479 0.55 -27.03 13.26
C SER A 479 0.15 -27.01 14.74
N ASP A 480 1.02 -26.47 15.58
CA ASP A 480 0.76 -26.18 17.00
C ASP A 480 0.15 -24.78 17.24
N ARG A 481 -0.18 -24.06 16.18
CA ARG A 481 -0.67 -22.68 16.26
C ARG A 481 -2.07 -22.69 16.89
N ASN A 482 -2.30 -21.81 17.87
CA ASN A 482 -3.61 -21.66 18.48
C ASN A 482 -4.61 -21.00 17.51
N PHE A 483 -5.88 -21.43 17.61
CA PHE A 483 -7.00 -20.90 16.83
C PHE A 483 -8.07 -20.26 17.73
N THR A 484 -8.65 -19.16 17.26
CA THR A 484 -9.87 -18.59 17.83
C THR A 484 -10.95 -18.54 16.76
N ALA A 485 -12.07 -19.23 17.00
CA ALA A 485 -13.24 -19.23 16.16
C ALA A 485 -14.32 -18.29 16.73
N GLN A 486 -14.74 -17.32 15.94
CA GLN A 486 -15.72 -16.30 16.34
C GLN A 486 -16.88 -16.25 15.35
N ASN A 487 -18.07 -15.96 15.86
CA ASN A 487 -19.31 -15.86 15.09
C ASN A 487 -19.56 -17.12 14.24
N ASN A 488 -19.45 -17.05 12.91
CA ASN A 488 -19.61 -18.20 12.01
C ASN A 488 -18.29 -18.47 11.29
N ALA A 489 -17.32 -19.05 11.99
CA ALA A 489 -16.01 -19.37 11.45
C ALA A 489 -16.04 -20.71 10.71
N ILE A 490 -15.31 -20.81 9.60
CA ILE A 490 -15.11 -22.06 8.87
C ILE A 490 -13.61 -22.36 8.76
N LEU A 491 -13.22 -23.57 9.13
CA LEU A 491 -11.94 -24.17 8.80
C LEU A 491 -12.20 -25.28 7.78
N ALA A 492 -11.81 -25.04 6.53
CA ALA A 492 -11.96 -25.98 5.43
C ALA A 492 -10.61 -26.57 5.04
N ASN A 493 -10.52 -27.90 4.97
CA ASN A 493 -9.43 -28.57 4.26
C ASN A 493 -9.89 -28.85 2.82
N ASP A 494 -9.48 -27.99 1.90
CA ASP A 494 -9.69 -28.12 0.45
C ASP A 494 -8.41 -28.58 -0.27
N GLY A 495 -7.44 -29.06 0.50
CA GLY A 495 -6.17 -29.55 0.03
C GLY A 495 -6.22 -31.02 -0.36
N THR A 496 -5.03 -31.57 -0.55
CA THR A 496 -4.84 -32.96 -1.00
C THR A 496 -4.34 -33.88 0.10
N GLY A 497 -4.03 -33.36 1.29
CA GLY A 497 -3.59 -34.16 2.44
C GLY A 497 -4.14 -33.69 3.78
N ALA A 498 -3.89 -34.51 4.80
CA ALA A 498 -4.46 -34.37 6.13
C ALA A 498 -3.88 -33.19 6.92
N LEU A 499 -4.73 -32.53 7.70
CA LEU A 499 -4.32 -31.58 8.73
C LEU A 499 -4.23 -32.24 10.11
N THR A 500 -3.17 -31.96 10.85
CA THR A 500 -3.03 -32.29 12.27
C THR A 500 -2.77 -31.03 13.08
N LEU A 501 -3.79 -30.54 13.79
CA LEU A 501 -3.72 -29.27 14.51
C LEU A 501 -3.63 -29.51 16.02
N SER A 502 -2.46 -29.32 16.59
CA SER A 502 -2.18 -29.55 18.02
C SER A 502 -2.28 -28.29 18.88
N GLY A 503 -2.44 -27.11 18.27
CA GLY A 503 -2.72 -25.87 18.99
C GLY A 503 -4.14 -25.84 19.53
N ASP A 504 -4.34 -25.13 20.64
CA ASP A 504 -5.66 -25.01 21.29
C ASP A 504 -6.65 -24.26 20.40
N VAL A 505 -7.93 -24.63 20.49
CA VAL A 505 -9.02 -24.02 19.73
C VAL A 505 -10.04 -23.41 20.69
N ALA A 506 -10.18 -22.08 20.66
CA ALA A 506 -11.17 -21.35 21.45
C ALA A 506 -12.43 -21.04 20.62
N LEU A 507 -13.58 -21.56 21.05
CA LEU A 507 -14.88 -21.35 20.44
C LEU A 507 -15.65 -20.23 21.15
N THR A 508 -15.71 -19.05 20.53
CA THR A 508 -16.57 -17.94 20.98
C THR A 508 -17.84 -17.80 20.14
N GLY A 509 -17.87 -18.45 18.97
CA GLY A 509 -19.04 -18.68 18.13
C GLY A 509 -19.02 -20.09 17.54
N THR A 510 -19.77 -20.33 16.48
CA THR A 510 -19.77 -21.61 15.77
C THR A 510 -18.49 -21.76 14.95
N LEU A 511 -17.75 -22.85 15.17
CA LEU A 511 -16.73 -23.33 14.24
C LEU A 511 -17.31 -24.45 13.38
N THR A 512 -17.22 -24.29 12.07
CA THR A 512 -17.50 -25.35 11.10
C THR A 512 -16.21 -25.94 10.57
N LEU A 513 -16.02 -27.23 10.79
CA LEU A 513 -14.97 -28.03 10.19
C LEU A 513 -15.50 -28.59 8.86
N GLY A 514 -14.88 -28.21 7.76
CA GLY A 514 -15.38 -28.53 6.43
C GLY A 514 -14.29 -28.81 5.41
N GLY A 515 -14.64 -28.60 4.15
CA GLY A 515 -13.74 -28.74 3.00
C GLY A 515 -13.93 -30.03 2.21
N SER A 516 -13.28 -30.06 1.05
CA SER A 516 -13.37 -31.14 0.06
C SER A 516 -12.44 -32.32 0.29
N PHE A 517 -11.43 -32.20 1.17
CA PHE A 517 -10.56 -33.32 1.52
C PHE A 517 -11.34 -34.45 2.19
N ALA A 518 -11.39 -35.61 1.54
CA ALA A 518 -12.18 -36.77 1.99
C ALA A 518 -11.45 -37.65 3.01
N GLY A 519 -10.17 -37.40 3.27
CA GLY A 519 -9.39 -38.15 4.27
C GLY A 519 -9.68 -37.71 5.70
N THR A 520 -8.76 -38.07 6.60
CA THR A 520 -8.90 -37.82 8.03
C THR A 520 -8.03 -36.66 8.47
N ASN A 521 -8.66 -35.65 9.07
CA ASN A 521 -8.02 -34.55 9.79
C ASN A 521 -8.09 -34.81 11.30
N THR A 522 -7.18 -34.21 12.05
CA THR A 522 -7.11 -34.34 13.51
C THR A 522 -7.02 -32.97 14.18
N LEU A 523 -7.94 -32.68 15.11
CA LEU A 523 -7.79 -31.65 16.13
C LEU A 523 -7.25 -32.32 17.40
N ALA A 524 -5.96 -32.09 17.65
CA ALA A 524 -5.23 -32.61 18.79
C ALA A 524 -5.05 -31.59 19.93
N GLY A 525 -5.28 -30.29 19.68
CA GLY A 525 -5.33 -29.30 20.76
C GLY A 525 -6.62 -29.36 21.56
N THR A 526 -6.66 -28.65 22.71
CA THR A 526 -7.87 -28.56 23.53
C THR A 526 -8.88 -27.64 22.87
N VAL A 527 -10.08 -28.16 22.60
CA VAL A 527 -11.23 -27.35 22.16
C VAL A 527 -11.99 -26.83 23.39
N SER A 528 -12.12 -25.51 23.50
CA SER A 528 -12.69 -24.81 24.67
C SER A 528 -13.70 -23.73 24.27
N GLY A 529 -14.36 -23.11 25.26
CA GLY A 529 -15.27 -21.98 25.03
C GLY A 529 -16.75 -22.35 24.95
N THR A 530 -17.61 -21.36 24.71
CA THR A 530 -19.08 -21.53 24.73
C THR A 530 -19.70 -21.76 23.36
N GLY A 531 -18.91 -21.64 22.31
CA GLY A 531 -19.37 -21.79 20.93
C GLY A 531 -19.67 -23.23 20.53
N ASN A 532 -20.36 -23.37 19.40
CA ASN A 532 -20.77 -24.66 18.84
C ASN A 532 -19.70 -25.25 17.92
N LEU A 533 -19.71 -26.57 17.77
CA LEU A 533 -18.87 -27.28 16.80
C LEU A 533 -19.75 -27.94 15.73
N ARG A 534 -19.44 -27.65 14.46
CA ARG A 534 -20.11 -28.22 13.29
C ARG A 534 -19.11 -29.00 12.44
N VAL A 535 -19.56 -30.11 11.85
CA VAL A 535 -18.87 -30.76 10.72
C VAL A 535 -19.75 -30.67 9.49
N ASP A 536 -19.18 -30.12 8.41
CA ASP A 536 -19.83 -29.87 7.12
C ASP A 536 -18.79 -29.95 5.99
N GLY A 537 -18.20 -31.13 5.82
CA GLY A 537 -17.21 -31.43 4.79
C GLY A 537 -17.29 -32.87 4.30
N ALA A 538 -16.42 -33.25 3.36
CA ALA A 538 -16.37 -34.61 2.82
C ALA A 538 -15.65 -35.60 3.73
N GLY A 539 -14.64 -35.13 4.47
CA GLY A 539 -13.74 -35.98 5.24
C GLY A 539 -14.15 -36.24 6.69
N SER A 540 -13.20 -36.79 7.44
CA SER A 540 -13.33 -37.06 8.87
C SER A 540 -12.54 -36.04 9.69
N TRP A 541 -13.08 -35.66 10.85
CA TRP A 541 -12.38 -34.86 11.85
C TRP A 541 -12.34 -35.61 13.18
N ILE A 542 -11.13 -35.95 13.64
CA ILE A 542 -10.91 -36.59 14.94
C ILE A 542 -10.68 -35.51 16.00
N LEU A 543 -11.43 -35.58 17.09
CA LEU A 543 -11.14 -34.85 18.33
C LEU A 543 -10.35 -35.77 19.26
N SER A 544 -9.02 -35.65 19.31
CA SER A 544 -8.17 -36.62 20.02
C SER A 544 -7.83 -36.23 21.47
N SER A 545 -8.23 -35.03 21.91
CA SER A 545 -7.92 -34.49 23.23
C SER A 545 -9.13 -34.40 24.15
N ALA A 546 -8.86 -34.24 25.45
CA ALA A 546 -9.88 -33.95 26.44
C ALA A 546 -10.34 -32.49 26.29
N ASN A 547 -11.57 -32.29 25.84
CA ASN A 547 -12.09 -30.98 25.48
C ASN A 547 -12.96 -30.38 26.60
N THR A 548 -13.14 -29.06 26.56
CA THR A 548 -13.87 -28.31 27.60
C THR A 548 -14.95 -27.37 27.05
N PHE A 549 -15.16 -27.34 25.73
CA PHE A 549 -16.20 -26.50 25.14
C PHE A 549 -17.59 -26.87 25.67
N THR A 550 -18.47 -25.89 25.85
CA THR A 550 -19.81 -26.08 26.42
C THR A 550 -20.91 -26.15 25.38
N GLY A 551 -20.71 -25.56 24.20
CA GLY A 551 -21.70 -25.50 23.11
C GLY A 551 -22.00 -26.85 22.46
N ASP A 552 -23.01 -26.84 21.59
CA ASP A 552 -23.59 -28.03 20.99
C ASP A 552 -22.80 -28.54 19.78
N VAL A 553 -23.09 -29.79 19.38
CA VAL A 553 -22.41 -30.49 18.29
C VAL A 553 -23.38 -30.76 17.16
N GLY A 554 -22.99 -30.42 15.93
CA GLY A 554 -23.77 -30.72 14.74
C GLY A 554 -22.96 -31.41 13.64
N VAL A 555 -23.42 -32.53 13.12
CA VAL A 555 -22.80 -33.24 11.99
C VAL A 555 -23.72 -33.21 10.78
N ASN A 556 -23.43 -32.34 9.80
CA ASN A 556 -24.20 -32.19 8.56
C ASN A 556 -23.79 -33.20 7.49
N SER A 557 -22.48 -33.33 7.31
CA SER A 557 -21.85 -34.24 6.35
C SER A 557 -20.52 -34.71 6.92
N GLY A 558 -19.84 -35.63 6.22
CA GLY A 558 -18.56 -36.16 6.66
C GLY A 558 -18.67 -36.94 7.96
N THR A 559 -17.58 -37.04 8.71
CA THR A 559 -17.54 -37.77 9.99
C THR A 559 -16.90 -36.94 11.09
N LEU A 560 -17.57 -36.82 12.25
CA LEU A 560 -16.94 -36.38 13.50
C LEU A 560 -16.59 -37.63 14.31
N VAL A 561 -15.31 -37.80 14.65
CA VAL A 561 -14.84 -38.95 15.43
C VAL A 561 -14.48 -38.51 16.85
N VAL A 562 -15.10 -39.16 17.84
CA VAL A 562 -14.75 -39.08 19.25
C VAL A 562 -13.46 -39.88 19.46
N GLY A 563 -12.31 -39.21 19.46
CA GLY A 563 -10.99 -39.83 19.64
C GLY A 563 -10.52 -39.91 21.10
N ASN A 564 -11.33 -39.42 22.04
CA ASN A 564 -11.03 -39.35 23.46
C ASN A 564 -12.33 -39.44 24.28
N MET A 565 -12.28 -39.98 25.49
CA MET A 565 -13.44 -40.08 26.39
C MET A 565 -14.11 -38.73 26.70
N GLN A 566 -13.35 -37.63 26.67
CA GLN A 566 -13.82 -36.26 26.86
C GLN A 566 -13.79 -35.43 25.57
N ALA A 567 -13.77 -36.07 24.40
CA ALA A 567 -13.67 -35.38 23.12
C ALA A 567 -14.83 -34.42 22.84
N LEU A 568 -16.05 -34.72 23.31
CA LEU A 568 -17.20 -33.83 23.14
C LEU A 568 -17.36 -32.81 24.27
N GLY A 569 -16.41 -32.72 25.22
CA GLY A 569 -16.49 -31.79 26.36
C GLY A 569 -16.81 -32.44 27.70
N THR A 570 -16.84 -31.61 28.76
CA THR A 570 -17.09 -32.06 30.15
C THR A 570 -18.57 -32.13 30.53
N THR A 571 -19.45 -31.56 29.73
CA THR A 571 -20.90 -31.56 29.93
C THR A 571 -21.61 -32.25 28.77
N PRO A 572 -22.73 -32.98 29.00
CA PRO A 572 -23.49 -33.60 27.92
C PRO A 572 -23.98 -32.59 26.87
N LYS A 573 -23.80 -32.90 25.59
CA LYS A 573 -24.13 -32.01 24.46
C LYS A 573 -25.47 -32.32 23.82
N ALA A 574 -26.15 -31.33 23.25
CA ALA A 574 -27.15 -31.63 22.24
C ALA A 574 -26.39 -31.98 20.95
N ALA A 575 -26.62 -33.17 20.42
CA ALA A 575 -26.08 -33.58 19.13
C ALA A 575 -27.17 -33.51 18.06
N THR A 576 -26.86 -32.87 16.93
CA THR A 576 -27.72 -32.86 15.74
C THR A 576 -27.01 -33.53 14.58
N VAL A 577 -27.57 -34.60 14.04
CA VAL A 577 -26.99 -35.33 12.90
C VAL A 577 -27.97 -35.26 11.72
N ASN A 578 -27.55 -34.65 10.61
CA ASN A 578 -28.39 -34.30 9.45
C ASN A 578 -27.83 -34.82 8.11
N GLY A 579 -27.07 -35.92 8.13
CA GLY A 579 -26.52 -36.53 6.90
C GLY A 579 -25.12 -37.11 7.05
N GLY A 580 -24.32 -36.58 7.97
CA GLY A 580 -22.99 -37.11 8.28
C GLY A 580 -23.00 -38.23 9.32
N THR A 581 -21.82 -38.60 9.78
CA THR A 581 -21.60 -39.64 10.79
C THR A 581 -21.02 -39.05 12.08
N LEU A 582 -21.69 -39.28 13.21
CA LEU A 582 -21.06 -39.14 14.53
C LEU A 582 -20.50 -40.50 14.93
N ASP A 583 -19.18 -40.66 14.87
CA ASP A 583 -18.48 -41.88 15.28
C ASP A 583 -17.99 -41.76 16.72
N LEU A 584 -18.43 -42.66 17.59
CA LEU A 584 -18.07 -42.65 19.01
C LEU A 584 -16.66 -43.19 19.28
N GLY A 585 -15.95 -43.74 18.28
CA GLY A 585 -14.57 -44.18 18.43
C GLY A 585 -14.36 -45.24 19.51
N ALA A 586 -15.39 -46.03 19.82
CA ALA A 586 -15.46 -46.97 20.94
C ALA A 586 -15.36 -46.33 22.35
N PHE A 587 -15.62 -45.02 22.49
CA PHE A 587 -15.74 -44.33 23.77
C PHE A 587 -17.20 -44.14 24.18
N ASP A 588 -17.53 -44.56 25.40
CA ASP A 588 -18.83 -44.29 26.00
C ASP A 588 -19.09 -42.77 26.03
N THR A 589 -20.24 -42.37 25.49
CA THR A 589 -20.57 -40.95 25.26
C THR A 589 -21.91 -40.63 25.88
N THR A 590 -21.99 -39.49 26.59
CA THR A 590 -23.26 -38.99 27.15
C THR A 590 -23.70 -37.71 26.45
N LEU A 591 -24.91 -37.71 25.90
CA LEU A 591 -25.55 -36.56 25.27
C LEU A 591 -26.73 -36.06 26.10
N SER A 592 -26.97 -34.75 26.06
CA SER A 592 -28.18 -34.13 26.62
C SER A 592 -29.37 -34.35 25.69
N SER A 593 -29.18 -34.40 24.38
CA SER A 593 -30.19 -34.83 23.41
C SER A 593 -29.54 -35.32 22.12
N LEU A 594 -30.29 -36.10 21.33
CA LEU A 594 -29.90 -36.53 20.00
C LEU A 594 -31.06 -36.25 19.05
N SER A 595 -30.81 -35.47 18.01
CA SER A 595 -31.82 -35.11 17.02
C SER A 595 -31.24 -35.12 15.61
N GLY A 596 -32.12 -34.96 14.62
CA GLY A 596 -31.76 -34.56 13.28
C GLY A 596 -32.45 -35.35 12.18
N THR A 597 -32.27 -34.90 10.95
CA THR A 597 -33.08 -35.30 9.79
C THR A 597 -32.54 -36.52 9.04
N GLY A 598 -31.36 -37.03 9.40
CA GLY A 598 -30.72 -38.18 8.74
C GLY A 598 -29.26 -38.38 9.12
N GLY A 599 -28.55 -39.29 8.45
CA GLY A 599 -27.15 -39.62 8.74
C GLY A 599 -26.99 -40.82 9.67
N ASN A 600 -25.81 -40.95 10.29
CA ASN A 600 -25.45 -42.12 11.10
C ASN A 600 -24.85 -41.73 12.45
N VAL A 601 -25.16 -42.51 13.49
CA VAL A 601 -24.38 -42.54 14.72
C VAL A 601 -23.69 -43.91 14.80
N ASN A 602 -22.38 -43.93 14.60
CA ASN A 602 -21.59 -45.14 14.71
C ASN A 602 -21.17 -45.35 16.16
N LEU A 603 -21.79 -46.32 16.83
CA LEU A 603 -21.48 -46.69 18.20
C LEU A 603 -20.14 -47.43 18.31
N GLY A 604 -19.70 -48.12 17.24
CA GLY A 604 -18.61 -49.09 17.36
C GLY A 604 -18.95 -50.12 18.43
N GLY A 605 -18.17 -50.17 19.52
CA GLY A 605 -18.47 -50.96 20.73
C GLY A 605 -18.95 -50.13 21.94
N ALA A 606 -19.15 -48.82 21.79
CA ALA A 606 -19.46 -47.90 22.88
C ALA A 606 -20.93 -47.93 23.31
N THR A 607 -21.18 -47.46 24.53
CA THR A 607 -22.52 -47.11 25.02
C THR A 607 -22.79 -45.62 24.80
N LEU A 608 -23.81 -45.31 24.00
CA LEU A 608 -24.37 -43.97 23.89
C LEU A 608 -25.47 -43.77 24.95
N THR A 609 -25.29 -42.81 25.85
CA THR A 609 -26.31 -42.43 26.83
C THR A 609 -26.99 -41.11 26.44
N VAL A 610 -28.32 -41.08 26.32
CA VAL A 610 -29.09 -39.85 26.04
C VAL A 610 -29.95 -39.47 27.26
N LYS A 611 -29.61 -38.36 27.92
CA LYS A 611 -30.21 -37.91 29.20
C LYS A 611 -31.35 -36.88 29.05
N GLY A 612 -31.76 -36.56 27.83
CA GLY A 612 -32.72 -35.49 27.56
C GLY A 612 -34.09 -35.66 28.23
N SER A 613 -34.60 -34.55 28.74
CA SER A 613 -35.96 -34.39 29.26
C SER A 613 -36.96 -33.98 28.17
N THR A 614 -36.49 -33.42 27.06
CA THR A 614 -37.27 -33.04 25.88
C THR A 614 -37.27 -34.16 24.83
N SER A 615 -38.44 -34.40 24.21
CA SER A 615 -38.54 -35.32 23.07
C SER A 615 -37.89 -34.71 21.85
N THR A 616 -37.05 -35.49 21.18
CA THR A 616 -36.32 -35.12 19.97
C THR A 616 -36.48 -36.25 18.96
N ASP A 617 -36.55 -35.90 17.69
CA ASP A 617 -36.63 -36.87 16.60
C ASP A 617 -35.25 -37.01 15.96
N PHE A 618 -34.78 -38.25 15.86
CA PHE A 618 -33.59 -38.61 15.09
C PHE A 618 -34.01 -39.61 14.01
N ALA A 619 -33.95 -39.17 12.75
CA ALA A 619 -34.36 -39.97 11.60
C ALA A 619 -33.20 -40.75 10.95
N GLY A 620 -31.99 -40.71 11.53
CA GLY A 620 -30.82 -41.41 11.02
C GLY A 620 -30.67 -42.85 11.51
N SER A 621 -29.60 -43.52 11.07
CA SER A 621 -29.22 -44.85 11.52
C SER A 621 -28.35 -44.81 12.77
N MET A 622 -28.40 -45.90 13.56
CA MET A 622 -27.39 -46.22 14.56
C MET A 622 -26.73 -47.54 14.18
N THR A 623 -25.40 -47.56 14.09
CA THR A 623 -24.60 -48.73 13.67
C THR A 623 -23.58 -49.12 14.73
N GLY A 624 -23.01 -50.32 14.62
CA GLY A 624 -22.04 -50.87 15.58
C GLY A 624 -22.67 -51.88 16.55
N SER A 625 -21.81 -52.61 17.28
CA SER A 625 -22.20 -53.58 18.30
C SER A 625 -22.44 -52.97 19.69
N GLY A 626 -22.31 -51.64 19.82
CA GLY A 626 -22.52 -50.88 21.04
C GLY A 626 -23.98 -50.81 21.50
N ASN A 627 -24.23 -50.06 22.58
CA ASN A 627 -25.55 -49.95 23.22
C ASN A 627 -26.09 -48.52 23.17
N LEU A 628 -27.42 -48.38 23.04
CA LEU A 628 -28.12 -47.12 23.32
C LEU A 628 -28.81 -47.19 24.68
N LEU A 629 -28.48 -46.25 25.56
CA LEU A 629 -29.05 -46.12 26.90
C LEU A 629 -29.82 -44.79 27.02
N LYS A 630 -31.14 -44.87 27.20
CA LYS A 630 -31.99 -43.70 27.43
C LYS A 630 -32.14 -43.45 28.94
N GLN A 631 -31.68 -42.30 29.43
CA GLN A 631 -31.67 -41.93 30.87
C GLN A 631 -32.33 -40.57 31.14
N GLY A 632 -33.47 -40.29 30.50
CA GLY A 632 -34.24 -39.05 30.73
C GLY A 632 -35.72 -39.25 30.43
N THR A 633 -36.57 -38.31 30.89
CA THR A 633 -38.04 -38.42 30.85
C THR A 633 -38.66 -38.34 29.45
N SER A 634 -37.88 -38.08 28.40
CA SER A 634 -38.44 -37.97 27.05
C SER A 634 -38.88 -39.31 26.45
N THR A 635 -39.97 -39.28 25.67
CA THR A 635 -40.65 -40.45 25.10
C THR A 635 -40.09 -40.82 23.72
N ASP A 636 -39.67 -42.08 23.54
CA ASP A 636 -39.26 -42.65 22.24
C ASP A 636 -40.49 -43.06 21.40
N PRO A 637 -40.67 -42.52 20.17
CA PRO A 637 -41.74 -42.94 19.25
C PRO A 637 -41.65 -44.42 18.85
N HIS A 638 -40.44 -45.01 18.78
CA HIS A 638 -40.24 -46.38 18.28
C HIS A 638 -40.66 -47.46 19.29
N ARG A 639 -40.57 -47.19 20.60
CA ARG A 639 -41.14 -48.09 21.62
C ARG A 639 -42.66 -48.24 21.49
N ARG A 640 -43.40 -47.25 20.98
CA ARG A 640 -44.86 -47.38 20.78
C ARG A 640 -45.24 -48.33 19.64
N GLN A 641 -44.47 -48.38 18.55
CA GLN A 641 -44.79 -49.26 17.41
C GLN A 641 -44.44 -50.74 17.68
N GLN A 642 -43.35 -51.00 18.42
CA GLN A 642 -43.02 -52.39 18.81
C GLN A 642 -43.96 -52.95 19.88
N LEU A 643 -44.47 -52.11 20.79
CA LEU A 643 -45.51 -52.51 21.73
C LEU A 643 -46.84 -52.79 21.00
N HIS A 644 -47.25 -51.96 20.04
CA HIS A 644 -48.48 -52.21 19.26
C HIS A 644 -48.43 -53.49 18.41
N ARG A 645 -47.29 -53.84 17.81
CA ARG A 645 -47.14 -55.10 17.05
C ARG A 645 -47.09 -56.36 17.94
N ARG A 646 -46.57 -56.27 19.17
CA ARG A 646 -46.63 -57.40 20.13
C ARG A 646 -48.05 -57.66 20.61
N TYR A 647 -48.86 -56.62 20.85
CA TYR A 647 -50.26 -56.80 21.24
C TYR A 647 -51.11 -57.47 20.14
N HIS A 648 -50.86 -57.19 18.85
CA HIS A 648 -51.59 -57.84 17.76
C HIS A 648 -51.19 -59.30 17.49
N HIS A 649 -49.95 -59.71 17.81
CA HIS A 649 -49.53 -61.11 17.66
C HIS A 649 -49.89 -62.00 18.87
N GLN A 650 -50.04 -61.42 20.06
CA GLN A 650 -50.51 -62.15 21.24
C GLN A 650 -52.01 -62.48 21.11
N TRP A 651 -52.83 -61.55 20.59
CA TRP A 651 -54.27 -61.75 20.43
C TRP A 651 -54.68 -62.83 19.41
N ARG A 652 -53.83 -63.19 18.45
CA ARG A 652 -54.12 -64.25 17.45
C ARG A 652 -53.71 -65.66 17.90
N ARG A 653 -53.01 -65.81 19.03
CA ARG A 653 -52.62 -67.13 19.57
C ARG A 653 -53.54 -67.66 20.66
N ASP A 654 -54.39 -66.81 21.23
CA ASP A 654 -55.30 -67.19 22.31
C ASP A 654 -56.72 -67.60 21.81
N PHE A 655 -56.92 -67.69 20.48
CA PHE A 655 -58.18 -68.13 19.84
C PHE A 655 -57.96 -69.05 18.62
N ALA A 656 -57.16 -70.11 18.77
CA ALA A 656 -57.11 -71.23 17.81
C ALA A 656 -56.99 -72.57 18.53
#